data_AF-A0A7S3S5D6-F1
#
_entry.id   AF-A0A7S3S5D6-F1
#
_cell.length_a   1.000
_cell.length_b   1.000
_cell.length_c   1.000
_cell.angle_alpha   90.00
_cell.angle_beta   90.00
_cell.angle_gamma   90.00
#
_symmetry.space_group_name_H-M   'P 1'
#
loop_
_entity.id
_entity.type
_entity.pdbx_description
1 polymer ?
#
loop_
_entity_poly.entity_id
_entity_poly.type
_entity_poly.pdbx_seq_one_letter_code
_entity_poly.pdbx_strand_id
1 'polypeptide(L)'
;AGTWRPKAAVRRTRGEVVAVMAVLPNRWLVFDVGLVLLIIYYAFPASATSGTAAVERRSTGLVTDAAPVSAPAWSLQDPRKGDEAGGQGVSDDDSQPQVQKEGKGGRRRRAKGGRRGGGGGRRGRGRASGGDSAGDGGMVNASDGSSGTTGGGGDIADGGGGGGGGGSGRRRRGGGKSFTNLGMPSCGAALAEYKCPASPRRALVTLSTGSRSHFGVTKVSMLAYARRTGADFHVVDSPQHPALAAYNASAQAGGSSHFVKLPMLRHFLAVYDQVLFIDDDVLLSPFAPDLFAQVDCRSLGAVVEAYHVQGWHTMHAKSLCQIYGLSRDSCSNVALKRQRIFNSGVMLLSSAHRPLLESWDKEPLRCKILCDQLFMNAMLRKHGGCLEDLGTAFNLPGTQVRKMLTSTPSERESEAGALQPRDSPLADACVAHLTILPSKSVSAAYLLRRSLLSRDILQCAGKGGPVDAAAMLAQLPPKEAAASDADVQKLWCKGQSVGCAIVPAPTSGEAALPSPGLQAAAGPAGGAGSSGGGTSPLAALVPSGPTDELPEAALAVMRRAAAAAWDGKTVTLLFATSSFLDLALNWCQATRALGLRNFVLVAMDKALGATLGRFDAPPGLLLPRVASGSVSITKLNVIGERQRFGLRVLEAGFNVLFADLDAVFLRSPEPLLRDGDIIGERIWGRPRNVVKKWGAAICTGFYFLRATAANVAIFRKTQFLIAEKRQKQPRWQASDQWAINNALDQQVVDWSGGSRMKSNADFQAKYYDNTSHVGYTRLVRSKFVVLPHVAVARSCPVLKYNTTRPPASDKAELRKWRLWQHLLKHSFVLHCFPPDSMPCGMSVKHGEKGCDKSVVMGHPTHIHGEVVFDQRQGLWFMKEGWEEAIATPAIKDFWAWLESQYNGLVPGRTSSA
;
A
#
# COMPACT_ATOMS: atom_id res chain seq x y z
N ALA A 1 -60.68 -40.26 2.93
CA ALA A 1 -60.46 -41.53 3.67
C ALA A 1 -59.03 -41.97 3.42
N GLY A 2 -58.11 -42.29 4.33
CA GLY A 2 -58.09 -42.43 5.79
C GLY A 2 -56.77 -43.14 6.16
N THR A 3 -55.89 -42.44 6.90
CA THR A 3 -54.87 -42.92 7.86
C THR A 3 -53.95 -44.13 7.57
N TRP A 4 -52.62 -43.98 7.71
CA TRP A 4 -51.80 -44.47 8.85
C TRP A 4 -50.29 -44.08 8.72
N ARG A 5 -49.60 -43.87 9.85
CA ARG A 5 -48.14 -43.66 10.01
C ARG A 5 -47.52 -44.89 10.71
N PRO A 6 -46.19 -45.09 10.67
CA PRO A 6 -45.43 -44.95 11.94
C PRO A 6 -44.04 -44.30 11.84
N LYS A 7 -43.60 -43.78 13.00
CA LYS A 7 -42.26 -43.27 13.34
C LYS A 7 -41.33 -44.43 13.73
N ALA A 8 -40.02 -44.28 13.50
CA ALA A 8 -38.98 -45.01 14.23
C ALA A 8 -37.87 -44.05 14.66
N ALA A 9 -37.50 -44.14 15.94
CA ALA A 9 -36.41 -43.43 16.59
C ALA A 9 -35.30 -44.45 16.91
N VAL A 10 -34.03 -44.06 16.74
CA VAL A 10 -32.87 -44.86 17.21
C VAL A 10 -31.99 -43.99 18.09
N ARG A 11 -31.85 -44.44 19.34
CA ARG A 11 -30.95 -43.96 20.41
C ARG A 11 -29.51 -44.37 20.08
N ARG A 12 -28.53 -43.48 20.30
CA ARG A 12 -27.11 -43.86 20.49
C ARG A 12 -26.64 -43.38 21.85
N THR A 13 -26.13 -44.32 22.64
CA THR A 13 -25.57 -44.18 23.98
C THR A 13 -24.10 -43.75 23.93
N ARG A 14 -23.67 -43.09 25.01
CA ARG A 14 -22.32 -42.57 25.29
C ARG A 14 -21.32 -43.72 25.55
N GLY A 15 -20.09 -43.54 25.10
CA GLY A 15 -18.91 -44.31 25.53
C GLY A 15 -17.76 -43.34 25.79
N GLU A 16 -17.23 -43.39 27.01
CA GLU A 16 -16.09 -42.61 27.51
C GLU A 16 -14.79 -43.12 26.89
N VAL A 17 -13.86 -42.21 26.57
CA VAL A 17 -12.46 -42.55 26.26
C VAL A 17 -11.59 -41.99 27.38
N VAL A 18 -11.02 -42.89 28.17
CA VAL A 18 -9.98 -42.63 29.16
C VAL A 18 -8.66 -42.52 28.41
N ALA A 19 -8.04 -41.34 28.41
CA ALA A 19 -6.67 -41.15 27.95
C ALA A 19 -5.73 -41.21 29.16
N VAL A 20 -4.92 -42.27 29.22
CA VAL A 20 -3.80 -42.40 30.17
C VAL A 20 -2.60 -41.66 29.58
N MET A 21 -2.18 -40.56 30.22
CA MET A 21 -0.88 -39.94 29.97
C MET A 21 0.19 -40.67 30.78
N ALA A 22 1.17 -41.25 30.11
CA ALA A 22 2.45 -41.61 30.70
C ALA A 22 3.50 -40.60 30.24
N VAL A 23 4.13 -39.94 31.21
CA VAL A 23 5.30 -39.08 31.07
C VAL A 23 6.55 -39.97 31.19
N LEU A 24 7.62 -39.68 30.43
CA LEU A 24 9.05 -39.68 30.83
C LEU A 24 9.97 -39.32 29.61
N PRO A 25 11.25 -38.92 29.80
CA PRO A 25 11.91 -37.83 29.05
C PRO A 25 13.20 -38.21 28.26
N ASN A 26 13.70 -37.24 27.48
CA ASN A 26 15.09 -37.03 27.03
C ASN A 26 15.84 -38.12 26.23
N ARG A 27 16.14 -37.87 24.95
CA ARG A 27 17.49 -37.62 24.37
C ARG A 27 17.51 -37.72 22.83
N TRP A 28 18.49 -37.03 22.26
CA TRP A 28 18.86 -36.91 20.86
C TRP A 28 19.26 -38.25 20.22
N LEU A 29 18.94 -38.47 18.93
CA LEU A 29 19.94 -38.79 17.88
C LEU A 29 19.29 -38.92 16.49
N VAL A 30 20.06 -38.46 15.51
CA VAL A 30 19.90 -38.57 14.06
C VAL A 30 20.12 -40.03 13.61
N PHE A 31 19.33 -40.57 12.68
CA PHE A 31 19.80 -41.13 11.40
C PHE A 31 18.66 -41.59 10.49
N ASP A 32 18.98 -41.42 9.21
CA ASP A 32 18.31 -41.83 7.98
C ASP A 32 18.30 -43.37 7.78
N VAL A 33 17.68 -43.82 6.67
CA VAL A 33 17.68 -45.17 6.06
C VAL A 33 16.40 -46.01 6.24
N GLY A 34 15.59 -46.02 5.18
CA GLY A 34 15.54 -47.15 4.23
C GLY A 34 14.88 -48.49 4.65
N LEU A 35 13.62 -48.64 4.22
CA LEU A 35 13.05 -49.75 3.42
C LEU A 35 13.48 -51.22 3.71
N VAL A 36 12.51 -52.06 4.13
CA VAL A 36 12.37 -53.51 3.82
C VAL A 36 10.85 -53.83 3.82
N LEU A 37 10.19 -54.01 2.66
CA LEU A 37 9.90 -55.28 1.95
C LEU A 37 9.07 -56.32 2.73
N LEU A 38 7.86 -56.61 2.23
CA LEU A 38 7.27 -57.95 2.34
C LEU A 38 6.61 -58.34 1.01
N ILE A 39 7.06 -59.47 0.48
CA ILE A 39 6.62 -60.16 -0.74
C ILE A 39 5.59 -61.23 -0.35
N ILE A 40 4.53 -61.42 -1.16
CA ILE A 40 3.93 -62.76 -1.37
C ILE A 40 3.61 -62.96 -2.87
N TYR A 41 3.94 -64.18 -3.30
CA TYR A 41 4.06 -64.81 -4.62
C TYR A 41 2.74 -65.20 -5.32
N TYR A 42 2.82 -65.35 -6.65
CA TYR A 42 2.40 -66.45 -7.55
C TYR A 42 2.22 -65.85 -8.98
N ALA A 43 2.53 -66.41 -10.15
CA ALA A 43 3.49 -67.39 -10.69
C ALA A 43 3.05 -67.69 -12.16
N PHE A 44 3.94 -67.45 -13.16
CA PHE A 44 4.06 -68.07 -14.51
C PHE A 44 2.99 -67.84 -15.63
N PRO A 45 3.33 -68.01 -16.95
CA PRO A 45 4.48 -67.44 -17.70
C PRO A 45 4.24 -67.12 -19.21
N ALA A 46 5.27 -66.51 -19.82
CA ALA A 46 5.70 -66.57 -21.24
C ALA A 46 4.74 -66.00 -22.32
N SER A 47 5.16 -65.34 -23.40
CA SER A 47 6.36 -65.52 -24.23
C SER A 47 6.74 -64.24 -24.99
N ALA A 48 8.03 -64.12 -25.31
CA ALA A 48 8.66 -63.10 -26.12
C ALA A 48 8.21 -63.09 -27.60
N THR A 49 8.39 -61.97 -28.29
CA THR A 49 9.29 -61.92 -29.46
C THR A 49 9.56 -60.49 -29.94
N SER A 50 10.84 -60.29 -30.23
CA SER A 50 11.52 -59.16 -30.83
C SER A 50 11.15 -58.92 -32.30
N GLY A 51 11.34 -57.68 -32.78
CA GLY A 51 11.39 -57.36 -34.20
C GLY A 51 11.94 -55.96 -34.47
N THR A 52 13.23 -55.89 -34.78
CA THR A 52 14.00 -54.71 -35.19
C THR A 52 13.94 -54.43 -36.70
N ALA A 53 14.22 -53.15 -37.04
CA ALA A 53 14.80 -52.64 -38.30
C ALA A 53 13.88 -52.58 -39.54
N ALA A 54 14.04 -51.68 -40.53
CA ALA A 54 14.72 -50.39 -40.73
C ALA A 54 14.44 -49.98 -42.22
N VAL A 55 14.54 -48.67 -42.57
CA VAL A 55 14.86 -48.13 -43.93
C VAL A 55 13.72 -48.29 -44.99
N GLU A 56 13.33 -47.37 -45.89
CA GLU A 56 14.02 -46.37 -46.72
C GLU A 56 13.06 -45.27 -47.26
N ARG A 57 13.64 -44.38 -48.08
CA ARG A 57 13.28 -43.05 -48.59
C ARG A 57 12.29 -42.96 -49.78
N ARG A 58 11.95 -41.68 -50.10
CA ARG A 58 11.56 -41.04 -51.39
C ARG A 58 10.07 -41.19 -51.76
N SER A 59 9.37 -40.23 -52.36
CA SER A 59 9.70 -38.94 -53.02
C SER A 59 8.41 -38.18 -53.38
N THR A 60 8.50 -36.84 -53.45
CA THR A 60 7.90 -35.88 -54.40
C THR A 60 6.42 -35.97 -54.82
N GLY A 61 5.71 -34.83 -54.74
CA GLY A 61 4.50 -34.57 -55.54
C GLY A 61 3.86 -33.21 -55.26
N LEU A 62 4.22 -32.20 -56.07
CA LEU A 62 3.52 -30.93 -56.27
C LEU A 62 2.34 -31.15 -57.23
N VAL A 63 1.12 -30.68 -56.91
CA VAL A 63 0.11 -30.22 -57.89
C VAL A 63 -0.79 -29.15 -57.23
N THR A 64 -1.21 -28.20 -58.07
CA THR A 64 -1.82 -26.88 -57.87
C THR A 64 -3.36 -26.88 -57.79
N ASP A 65 -3.89 -25.71 -57.41
CA ASP A 65 -5.18 -25.07 -57.74
C ASP A 65 -6.53 -25.69 -57.32
N ALA A 66 -7.27 -24.92 -56.50
CA ALA A 66 -8.69 -24.62 -56.75
C ALA A 66 -9.18 -23.40 -55.95
N ALA A 67 -9.86 -22.51 -56.65
CA ALA A 67 -10.46 -21.24 -56.22
C ALA A 67 -11.86 -21.45 -55.53
N PRO A 68 -12.58 -20.38 -55.13
CA PRO A 68 -13.35 -20.35 -53.89
C PRO A 68 -14.83 -20.77 -54.05
N VAL A 69 -15.38 -21.38 -52.99
CA VAL A 69 -16.82 -21.59 -52.86
C VAL A 69 -17.43 -20.48 -51.99
N SER A 70 -18.33 -19.72 -52.62
CA SER A 70 -19.24 -18.75 -52.03
C SER A 70 -20.15 -19.37 -50.96
N ALA A 71 -20.27 -18.72 -49.81
CA ALA A 71 -21.27 -19.04 -48.78
C ALA A 71 -22.34 -17.93 -48.70
N PRO A 72 -23.63 -18.30 -48.49
CA PRO A 72 -24.76 -17.39 -48.64
C PRO A 72 -24.98 -16.53 -47.39
N ALA A 73 -25.48 -15.32 -47.64
CA ALA A 73 -26.02 -14.41 -46.63
C ALA A 73 -27.24 -15.05 -45.94
N TRP A 74 -27.21 -15.15 -44.63
CA TRP A 74 -28.39 -15.40 -43.80
C TRP A 74 -28.65 -14.17 -42.94
N SER A 75 -29.71 -13.46 -43.29
CA SER A 75 -30.39 -12.50 -42.43
C SER A 75 -31.04 -13.25 -41.28
N LEU A 76 -30.78 -12.81 -40.06
CA LEU A 76 -31.50 -13.30 -38.89
C LEU A 76 -32.14 -12.13 -38.16
N GLN A 77 -33.47 -12.22 -38.18
CA GLN A 77 -34.44 -11.38 -37.53
C GLN A 77 -34.23 -11.35 -36.01
N ASP A 78 -34.50 -10.16 -35.48
CA ASP A 78 -34.71 -9.79 -34.10
C ASP A 78 -35.81 -10.64 -33.41
N PRO A 79 -35.56 -11.12 -32.18
CA PRO A 79 -36.64 -11.31 -31.23
C PRO A 79 -36.38 -10.58 -29.90
N ARG A 80 -37.14 -9.48 -29.73
CA ARG A 80 -38.02 -9.15 -28.59
C ARG A 80 -37.45 -9.14 -27.17
N LYS A 81 -37.65 -7.96 -26.55
CA LYS A 81 -38.20 -7.70 -25.20
C LYS A 81 -38.47 -8.92 -24.31
N GLY A 82 -37.88 -8.88 -23.12
CA GLY A 82 -38.28 -9.68 -21.96
C GLY A 82 -37.57 -9.19 -20.69
N ASP A 83 -38.27 -8.31 -19.98
CA ASP A 83 -38.31 -8.05 -18.53
C ASP A 83 -37.04 -7.81 -17.69
N GLU A 84 -37.09 -6.66 -17.02
CA GLU A 84 -36.21 -6.13 -15.99
C GLU A 84 -36.30 -6.92 -14.69
N ALA A 85 -35.16 -7.15 -14.03
CA ALA A 85 -35.08 -7.18 -12.57
C ALA A 85 -33.65 -6.96 -12.07
N GLY A 86 -33.43 -5.81 -11.42
CA GLY A 86 -32.66 -5.72 -10.17
C GLY A 86 -31.13 -5.71 -10.25
N GLY A 87 -30.54 -4.51 -10.33
CA GLY A 87 -29.14 -4.26 -10.00
C GLY A 87 -28.98 -2.93 -9.26
N GLN A 88 -29.27 -2.93 -7.95
CA GLN A 88 -29.11 -1.77 -7.07
C GLN A 88 -27.64 -1.32 -6.99
N GLY A 89 -27.45 -0.01 -7.11
CA GLY A 89 -26.17 0.66 -7.13
C GLY A 89 -25.42 0.61 -5.79
N VAL A 90 -24.10 0.50 -5.90
CA VAL A 90 -23.18 0.78 -4.80
C VAL A 90 -22.55 2.15 -5.07
N SER A 91 -22.79 3.07 -4.14
CA SER A 91 -22.20 4.39 -4.05
C SER A 91 -20.71 4.31 -3.66
N ASP A 92 -19.82 4.87 -4.48
CA ASP A 92 -18.43 5.15 -4.11
C ASP A 92 -18.17 6.66 -4.24
N ASP A 93 -17.89 7.27 -3.09
CA ASP A 93 -17.41 8.64 -2.90
C ASP A 93 -15.91 8.70 -3.25
N ASP A 94 -15.53 9.59 -4.17
CA ASP A 94 -14.16 10.15 -4.24
C ASP A 94 -14.29 11.60 -4.71
N SER A 95 -14.09 12.50 -3.75
CA SER A 95 -14.30 13.93 -3.82
C SER A 95 -13.17 14.65 -4.56
N GLN A 96 -13.55 15.57 -5.45
CA GLN A 96 -12.64 16.54 -6.08
C GLN A 96 -12.26 17.65 -5.08
N PRO A 97 -11.06 18.26 -5.18
CA PRO A 97 -10.78 19.52 -4.51
C PRO A 97 -11.42 20.68 -5.30
N GLN A 98 -12.25 21.48 -4.61
CA GLN A 98 -12.80 22.72 -5.15
C GLN A 98 -11.76 23.85 -5.15
N VAL A 99 -11.77 24.58 -6.25
CA VAL A 99 -11.05 25.82 -6.54
C VAL A 99 -11.43 26.90 -5.52
N GLN A 100 -10.41 27.54 -4.94
CA GLN A 100 -10.54 28.70 -4.06
C GLN A 100 -11.18 29.87 -4.82
N LYS A 101 -12.30 30.38 -4.27
CA LYS A 101 -12.81 31.71 -4.59
C LYS A 101 -11.94 32.74 -3.88
N GLU A 102 -11.21 33.54 -4.66
CA GLU A 102 -10.50 34.71 -4.16
C GLU A 102 -11.47 35.78 -3.65
N GLY A 103 -11.04 36.42 -2.55
CA GLY A 103 -11.79 37.40 -1.79
C GLY A 103 -11.94 38.74 -2.50
N LYS A 104 -13.10 39.35 -2.26
CA LYS A 104 -13.38 40.76 -2.53
C LYS A 104 -12.56 41.65 -1.59
N GLY A 105 -11.88 42.66 -2.13
CA GLY A 105 -11.42 43.80 -1.35
C GLY A 105 -10.44 44.70 -2.11
N GLY A 106 -10.92 45.82 -2.66
CA GLY A 106 -10.04 46.84 -3.24
C GLY A 106 -10.76 47.92 -4.04
N ARG A 107 -11.21 48.98 -3.36
CA ARG A 107 -11.63 50.26 -3.97
C ARG A 107 -10.45 50.92 -4.71
N ARG A 108 -10.66 51.42 -5.94
CA ARG A 108 -10.25 52.79 -6.38
C ARG A 108 -10.73 53.15 -7.81
N ARG A 109 -11.59 54.17 -7.84
CA ARG A 109 -11.76 55.33 -8.76
C ARG A 109 -11.42 55.27 -10.27
N ARG A 110 -12.35 55.90 -11.03
CA ARG A 110 -12.26 56.56 -12.36
C ARG A 110 -12.14 55.59 -13.56
N ALA A 111 -12.74 55.81 -14.74
CA ALA A 111 -13.39 56.97 -15.35
C ALA A 111 -14.50 56.54 -16.35
N LYS A 112 -15.30 57.52 -16.76
CA LYS A 112 -16.38 57.50 -17.75
C LYS A 112 -15.93 57.10 -19.16
N GLY A 113 -16.90 56.62 -19.94
CA GLY A 113 -16.88 56.59 -21.41
C GLY A 113 -17.02 55.16 -21.93
N GLY A 114 -17.95 54.80 -22.82
CA GLY A 114 -18.96 55.55 -23.54
C GLY A 114 -19.62 54.61 -24.56
N ARG A 115 -20.87 54.92 -24.89
CA ARG A 115 -21.56 54.71 -26.18
C ARG A 115 -21.67 53.33 -26.86
N ARG A 116 -22.94 53.10 -27.24
CA ARG A 116 -23.49 52.45 -28.46
C ARG A 116 -23.27 50.93 -28.55
N GLY A 117 -24.18 50.11 -29.04
CA GLY A 117 -25.51 50.21 -29.65
C GLY A 117 -25.90 48.74 -29.87
N GLY A 118 -27.13 48.31 -29.61
CA GLY A 118 -28.21 48.39 -30.58
C GLY A 118 -28.61 46.96 -31.01
N GLY A 119 -29.91 46.75 -31.17
CA GLY A 119 -30.43 45.72 -32.07
C GLY A 119 -30.91 44.39 -31.46
N GLY A 120 -32.19 44.35 -31.10
CA GLY A 120 -33.14 43.61 -31.94
C GLY A 120 -33.57 42.19 -31.53
N GLY A 121 -34.90 42.00 -31.45
CA GLY A 121 -35.58 40.76 -31.84
C GLY A 121 -36.07 39.89 -30.68
N ARG A 122 -37.27 40.12 -30.13
CA ARG A 122 -38.59 39.57 -30.53
C ARG A 122 -38.91 38.15 -30.01
N ARG A 123 -40.00 38.14 -29.23
CA ARG A 123 -41.15 37.21 -29.16
C ARG A 123 -41.01 35.86 -28.44
N GLY A 124 -41.95 35.64 -27.51
CA GLY A 124 -42.38 34.32 -27.06
C GLY A 124 -43.16 34.35 -25.75
N ARG A 125 -44.49 34.55 -25.81
CA ARG A 125 -45.44 34.51 -24.69
C ARG A 125 -45.72 33.06 -24.24
N GLY A 126 -46.13 32.90 -22.98
CA GLY A 126 -46.85 31.74 -22.44
C GLY A 126 -46.71 31.65 -20.92
N ARG A 127 -47.47 32.44 -20.12
CA ARG A 127 -48.73 32.07 -19.44
C ARG A 127 -48.69 30.70 -18.74
N ALA A 128 -48.68 30.71 -17.41
CA ALA A 128 -49.71 30.07 -16.58
C ALA A 128 -49.59 30.59 -15.14
N SER A 129 -50.67 31.17 -14.67
CA SER A 129 -50.95 31.69 -13.34
C SER A 129 -52.13 30.90 -12.78
N GLY A 130 -52.17 30.68 -11.47
CA GLY A 130 -53.44 30.48 -10.76
C GLY A 130 -53.35 29.48 -9.61
N GLY A 131 -53.78 29.93 -8.43
CA GLY A 131 -54.37 29.04 -7.42
C GLY A 131 -54.03 29.36 -5.97
N ASP A 132 -54.58 30.45 -5.43
CA ASP A 132 -54.80 30.63 -3.98
C ASP A 132 -55.78 29.58 -3.44
N SER A 133 -55.65 29.17 -2.18
CA SER A 133 -56.73 29.26 -1.18
C SER A 133 -56.28 28.81 0.22
N ALA A 134 -56.80 29.55 1.19
CA ALA A 134 -56.61 29.43 2.64
C ALA A 134 -57.39 28.25 3.25
N GLY A 135 -57.05 27.91 4.50
CA GLY A 135 -57.80 27.00 5.35
C GLY A 135 -57.31 27.07 6.79
N ASP A 136 -57.99 27.91 7.58
CA ASP A 136 -57.97 27.98 9.04
C ASP A 136 -58.46 26.68 9.69
N GLY A 137 -58.05 26.45 10.94
CA GLY A 137 -58.64 25.42 11.79
C GLY A 137 -57.79 25.08 13.01
N GLY A 138 -57.96 25.85 14.09
CA GLY A 138 -57.34 25.57 15.38
C GLY A 138 -58.01 24.43 16.15
N MET A 139 -57.33 23.93 17.18
CA MET A 139 -57.98 23.55 18.44
C MET A 139 -56.96 23.44 19.58
N VAL A 140 -57.45 23.87 20.73
CA VAL A 140 -56.83 24.06 22.03
C VAL A 140 -56.89 22.74 22.81
N ASN A 141 -55.90 22.45 23.66
CA ASN A 141 -56.17 22.04 25.05
C ASN A 141 -54.90 22.06 25.90
N ALA A 142 -55.01 22.80 27.00
CA ALA A 142 -54.14 22.79 28.15
C ALA A 142 -54.82 21.97 29.27
N SER A 143 -54.01 21.31 30.09
CA SER A 143 -54.26 20.97 31.51
C SER A 143 -52.99 20.29 32.02
N ASP A 144 -52.23 20.95 32.88
CA ASP A 144 -52.35 21.03 34.34
C ASP A 144 -51.67 19.87 35.09
N GLY A 145 -50.89 20.24 36.11
CA GLY A 145 -50.81 19.44 37.33
C GLY A 145 -49.43 19.11 37.88
N SER A 146 -48.88 20.05 38.67
CA SER A 146 -48.28 19.80 40.01
C SER A 146 -46.98 18.97 40.10
N SER A 147 -46.10 19.06 41.10
CA SER A 147 -45.82 19.97 42.22
C SER A 147 -44.58 19.40 42.95
N GLY A 148 -43.86 20.25 43.68
CA GLY A 148 -42.93 19.86 44.78
C GLY A 148 -41.50 19.55 44.34
N THR A 149 -40.43 20.05 44.96
CA THR A 149 -40.29 20.69 46.27
C THR A 149 -39.03 21.56 46.27
N THR A 150 -39.13 22.63 47.05
CA THR A 150 -38.20 23.74 47.25
C THR A 150 -36.95 23.33 48.04
N GLY A 151 -35.78 23.74 47.54
CA GLY A 151 -34.53 23.75 48.30
C GLY A 151 -34.49 24.92 49.29
N GLY A 152 -34.07 24.62 50.53
CA GLY A 152 -33.78 25.62 51.55
C GLY A 152 -32.42 26.27 51.30
N GLY A 153 -32.43 27.61 51.28
CA GLY A 153 -31.24 28.44 51.40
C GLY A 153 -30.79 28.54 52.86
N GLY A 154 -29.48 28.62 53.05
CA GLY A 154 -28.83 28.93 54.31
C GLY A 154 -27.61 29.82 54.02
N ASP A 155 -27.74 31.07 54.41
CA ASP A 155 -26.78 32.16 54.26
C ASP A 155 -25.82 32.25 55.47
N ILE A 156 -24.59 32.69 55.18
CA ILE A 156 -23.71 33.58 55.97
C ILE A 156 -23.16 33.11 57.34
N ALA A 157 -21.83 32.99 57.47
CA ALA A 157 -20.99 33.93 58.25
C ALA A 157 -19.51 33.50 58.39
N ASP A 158 -18.67 34.49 58.08
CA ASP A 158 -17.28 34.83 58.42
C ASP A 158 -16.44 34.10 59.50
N GLY A 159 -15.13 34.12 59.21
CA GLY A 159 -13.98 34.03 60.12
C GLY A 159 -12.71 33.77 59.30
N GLY A 160 -11.90 34.76 58.90
CA GLY A 160 -10.86 35.43 59.72
C GLY A 160 -9.76 34.43 60.13
N GLY A 161 -8.46 34.52 59.84
CA GLY A 161 -7.55 35.49 59.27
C GLY A 161 -6.10 35.01 59.55
N GLY A 162 -5.11 35.50 58.80
CA GLY A 162 -3.67 35.24 59.01
C GLY A 162 -3.02 34.57 57.79
N GLY A 163 -2.01 35.11 57.10
CA GLY A 163 -1.01 36.11 57.46
C GLY A 163 0.37 35.46 57.33
N GLY A 164 1.01 35.57 56.16
CA GLY A 164 2.36 35.03 55.94
C GLY A 164 2.89 35.35 54.55
N GLY A 165 3.88 36.26 54.49
CA GLY A 165 4.35 36.93 53.28
C GLY A 165 5.14 36.06 52.30
N GLY A 166 5.08 36.46 51.03
CA GLY A 166 5.87 35.91 49.93
C GLY A 166 6.27 37.01 48.95
N GLY A 167 7.58 37.16 48.76
CA GLY A 167 8.21 38.17 47.91
C GLY A 167 7.77 38.12 46.44
N SER A 168 7.54 39.30 45.88
CA SER A 168 7.04 39.50 44.52
C SER A 168 8.16 39.33 43.47
N GLY A 169 8.32 38.10 42.96
CA GLY A 169 8.99 37.85 41.68
C GLY A 169 7.98 38.00 40.53
N ARG A 170 8.14 39.03 39.69
CA ARG A 170 7.34 39.25 38.47
C ARG A 170 7.45 38.06 37.50
N ARG A 171 6.52 37.11 37.58
CA ARG A 171 6.26 36.15 36.49
C ARG A 171 5.44 36.84 35.41
N ARG A 172 6.01 36.98 34.21
CA ARG A 172 5.26 37.23 32.97
C ARG A 172 4.31 36.04 32.75
N ARG A 173 3.04 36.18 33.13
CA ARG A 173 1.95 35.32 32.65
C ARG A 173 1.73 35.65 31.18
N GLY A 174 2.29 34.84 30.29
CA GLY A 174 1.78 34.74 28.93
C GLY A 174 0.34 34.25 29.00
N GLY A 175 -0.60 35.08 28.57
CA GLY A 175 -2.02 34.75 28.50
C GLY A 175 -2.28 33.66 27.46
N GLY A 176 -2.03 32.41 27.82
CA GLY A 176 -2.62 31.27 27.13
C GLY A 176 -4.11 31.26 27.45
N LYS A 177 -4.95 31.49 26.45
CA LYS A 177 -6.40 31.24 26.57
C LYS A 177 -6.58 29.79 26.99
N SER A 178 -7.00 29.57 28.24
CA SER A 178 -7.51 28.29 28.72
C SER A 178 -8.68 27.91 27.81
N PHE A 179 -8.45 27.02 26.86
CA PHE A 179 -9.54 26.33 26.18
C PHE A 179 -10.27 25.53 27.26
N THR A 180 -11.40 26.04 27.73
CA THR A 180 -12.34 25.28 28.56
C THR A 180 -12.57 23.93 27.87
N ASN A 181 -12.33 22.83 28.60
CA ASN A 181 -12.42 21.43 28.20
C ASN A 181 -13.83 21.01 27.73
N LEU A 182 -14.32 21.58 26.62
CA LEU A 182 -15.69 21.44 26.11
C LEU A 182 -16.01 20.07 25.47
N GLY A 183 -15.47 18.97 26.00
CA GLY A 183 -15.78 17.65 25.45
C GLY A 183 -15.19 16.43 26.16
N MET A 184 -14.66 16.58 27.37
CA MET A 184 -14.20 15.43 28.17
C MET A 184 -15.16 15.26 29.35
N PRO A 185 -15.65 14.03 29.61
CA PRO A 185 -16.48 13.79 30.78
C PRO A 185 -15.71 14.20 32.04
N SER A 186 -16.41 14.84 32.98
CA SER A 186 -15.89 15.00 34.34
C SER A 186 -15.56 13.62 34.89
N CYS A 187 -14.50 13.53 35.70
CA CYS A 187 -14.13 12.31 36.40
C CYS A 187 -15.37 11.64 37.02
N GLY A 188 -15.57 10.35 36.71
CA GLY A 188 -16.61 9.57 37.37
C GLY A 188 -16.41 9.58 38.90
N ALA A 189 -17.50 9.58 39.66
CA ALA A 189 -17.47 9.70 41.12
C ALA A 189 -16.54 8.68 41.79
N ALA A 190 -16.50 7.44 41.27
CA ALA A 190 -15.62 6.38 41.77
C ALA A 190 -14.11 6.69 41.62
N LEU A 191 -13.71 7.43 40.58
CA LEU A 191 -12.32 7.86 40.41
C LEU A 191 -12.00 9.12 41.20
N ALA A 192 -13.01 9.94 41.53
CA ALA A 192 -12.80 11.18 42.29
C ALA A 192 -12.21 10.93 43.69
N GLU A 193 -12.58 9.80 44.31
CA GLU A 193 -12.17 9.42 45.67
C GLU A 193 -10.82 8.70 45.74
N TYR A 194 -10.28 8.22 44.62
CA TYR A 194 -9.03 7.46 44.60
C TYR A 194 -7.82 8.34 44.94
N LYS A 195 -7.00 7.94 45.91
CA LYS A 195 -5.76 8.65 46.29
C LYS A 195 -4.54 7.84 45.90
N CYS A 196 -3.53 8.50 45.31
CA CYS A 196 -2.22 7.86 45.12
C CYS A 196 -1.67 7.39 46.48
N PRO A 197 -1.06 6.20 46.55
CA PRO A 197 -0.21 5.85 47.69
C PRO A 197 0.88 6.91 47.90
N ALA A 198 1.26 7.16 49.15
CA ALA A 198 2.30 8.16 49.49
C ALA A 198 3.67 7.80 48.89
N SER A 199 3.93 6.51 48.64
CA SER A 199 5.15 6.01 48.00
C SER A 199 4.76 4.94 46.98
N PRO A 200 4.31 5.34 45.77
CA PRO A 200 3.79 4.41 44.78
C PRO A 200 4.94 3.58 44.18
N ARG A 201 4.71 2.28 44.01
CA ARG A 201 5.57 1.42 43.21
C ARG A 201 5.37 1.77 41.74
N ARG A 202 6.48 2.14 41.08
CA ARG A 202 6.47 2.67 39.71
C ARG A 202 7.18 1.70 38.77
N ALA A 203 6.59 1.49 37.60
CA ALA A 203 7.22 0.74 36.51
C ALA A 203 7.22 1.55 35.21
N LEU A 204 8.33 1.50 34.48
CA LEU A 204 8.39 1.83 33.06
C LEU A 204 8.35 0.52 32.27
N VAL A 205 7.35 0.36 31.42
CA VAL A 205 7.08 -0.89 30.69
C VAL A 205 7.12 -0.65 29.19
N THR A 206 7.78 -1.54 28.46
CA THR A 206 7.77 -1.55 26.99
C THR A 206 7.56 -2.96 26.44
N LEU A 207 7.02 -3.04 25.22
CA LEU A 207 6.76 -4.27 24.50
C LEU A 207 7.61 -4.30 23.23
N SER A 208 8.57 -5.22 23.13
CA SER A 208 9.45 -5.35 21.96
C SER A 208 9.65 -6.81 21.57
N THR A 209 8.62 -7.40 20.95
CA THR A 209 8.69 -8.79 20.50
C THR A 209 9.40 -8.92 19.15
N GLY A 210 10.32 -9.88 19.06
CA GLY A 210 11.08 -10.21 17.84
C GLY A 210 12.34 -9.36 17.66
N SER A 211 13.05 -9.54 16.54
CA SER A 211 14.28 -8.79 16.27
C SER A 211 13.96 -7.37 15.80
N ARG A 212 14.16 -6.38 16.67
CA ARG A 212 13.88 -4.96 16.43
C ARG A 212 15.15 -4.12 16.65
N SER A 213 15.90 -3.85 15.59
CA SER A 213 17.20 -3.14 15.71
C SER A 213 17.11 -1.77 16.39
N HIS A 214 15.98 -1.06 16.27
CA HIS A 214 15.79 0.25 16.89
C HIS A 214 15.59 0.18 18.40
N PHE A 215 15.09 -0.94 18.92
CA PHE A 215 14.89 -1.10 20.34
C PHE A 215 16.21 -1.04 21.12
N GLY A 216 17.31 -1.52 20.53
CA GLY A 216 18.64 -1.39 21.12
C GLY A 216 19.03 0.07 21.44
N VAL A 217 18.48 1.05 20.71
CA VAL A 217 18.72 2.48 20.94
C VAL A 217 17.70 3.07 21.91
N THR A 218 16.40 2.85 21.68
CA THR A 218 15.34 3.44 22.53
C THR A 218 15.39 2.87 23.96
N LYS A 219 15.79 1.60 24.13
CA LYS A 219 16.05 0.99 25.44
C LYS A 219 17.05 1.78 26.28
N VAL A 220 18.09 2.37 25.67
CA VAL A 220 19.09 3.17 26.39
C VAL A 220 18.44 4.38 27.05
N SER A 221 17.58 5.10 26.33
CA SER A 221 16.92 6.28 26.90
C SER A 221 15.83 5.91 27.90
N MET A 222 15.09 4.82 27.68
CA MET A 222 14.11 4.30 28.64
C MET A 222 14.76 3.86 29.96
N LEU A 223 15.87 3.12 29.90
CA LEU A 223 16.60 2.67 31.08
C LEU A 223 17.16 3.84 31.88
N ALA A 224 17.74 4.84 31.21
CA ALA A 224 18.23 6.05 31.86
C ALA A 224 17.10 6.83 32.56
N TYR A 225 15.94 6.94 31.89
CA TYR A 225 14.77 7.58 32.48
C TYR A 225 14.27 6.84 33.72
N ALA A 226 14.10 5.52 33.64
CA ALA A 226 13.60 4.68 34.74
C ALA A 226 14.48 4.79 36.00
N ARG A 227 15.81 4.72 35.83
CA ARG A 227 16.76 4.90 36.95
C ARG A 227 16.60 6.26 37.63
N ARG A 228 16.46 7.33 36.84
CA ARG A 228 16.36 8.69 37.36
C ARG A 228 15.04 8.95 38.08
N THR A 229 13.95 8.32 37.66
CA THR A 229 12.62 8.47 38.29
C THR A 229 12.33 7.43 39.37
N GLY A 230 13.30 6.54 39.65
CA GLY A 230 13.14 5.47 40.64
C GLY A 230 12.09 4.42 40.24
N ALA A 231 11.88 4.21 38.94
CA ALA A 231 10.94 3.23 38.43
C ALA A 231 11.65 1.94 38.01
N ASP A 232 10.99 0.80 38.21
CA ASP A 232 11.46 -0.49 37.70
C ASP A 232 11.30 -0.52 36.18
N PHE A 233 12.33 -0.94 35.45
CA PHE A 233 12.29 -1.04 33.98
C PHE A 233 11.98 -2.47 33.54
N HIS A 234 10.86 -2.64 32.83
CA HIS A 234 10.40 -3.93 32.32
C HIS A 234 10.33 -3.95 30.79
N VAL A 235 10.88 -5.00 30.21
CA VAL A 235 10.83 -5.27 28.78
C VAL A 235 10.09 -6.58 28.54
N VAL A 236 8.98 -6.51 27.82
CA VAL A 236 8.24 -7.69 27.37
C VAL A 236 8.68 -8.00 25.94
N ASP A 237 9.68 -8.87 25.78
CA ASP A 237 10.32 -9.18 24.49
C ASP A 237 10.07 -10.60 23.98
N SER A 238 9.48 -11.45 24.83
CA SER A 238 9.26 -12.86 24.54
C SER A 238 7.79 -13.25 24.72
N PRO A 239 7.22 -14.09 23.82
CA PRO A 239 5.91 -14.68 24.03
C PRO A 239 5.81 -15.45 25.35
N GLN A 240 6.91 -15.99 25.88
CA GLN A 240 6.91 -16.74 27.15
C GLN A 240 6.91 -15.83 28.38
N HIS A 241 6.98 -14.50 28.21
CA HIS A 241 6.98 -13.57 29.33
C HIS A 241 5.67 -13.70 30.15
N PRO A 242 5.73 -13.74 31.51
CA PRO A 242 4.54 -13.96 32.35
C PRO A 242 3.39 -12.99 32.08
N ALA A 243 3.71 -11.73 31.78
CA ALA A 243 2.71 -10.71 31.40
C ALA A 243 1.88 -11.05 30.15
N LEU A 244 2.34 -11.99 29.32
CA LEU A 244 1.65 -12.44 28.11
C LEU A 244 0.91 -13.77 28.28
N ALA A 245 0.94 -14.41 29.44
CA ALA A 245 0.29 -15.71 29.65
C ALA A 245 -1.21 -15.68 29.31
N ALA A 246 -1.92 -14.65 29.78
CA ALA A 246 -3.34 -14.44 29.47
C ALA A 246 -3.57 -14.13 27.98
N TYR A 247 -2.66 -13.39 27.35
CA TYR A 247 -2.71 -13.16 25.90
C TYR A 247 -2.57 -14.46 25.12
N ASN A 248 -1.56 -15.28 25.43
CA ASN A 248 -1.30 -16.54 24.72
C ASN A 248 -2.47 -17.51 24.81
N ALA A 249 -3.09 -17.61 25.99
CA ALA A 249 -4.31 -18.39 26.17
C ALA A 249 -5.45 -17.89 25.26
N SER A 250 -5.60 -16.57 25.09
CA SER A 250 -6.58 -15.99 24.17
C SER A 250 -6.19 -16.10 22.68
N ALA A 251 -4.89 -16.05 22.37
CA ALA A 251 -4.37 -16.10 21.00
C ALA A 251 -4.56 -17.48 20.37
N GLN A 252 -4.44 -18.54 21.18
CA GLN A 252 -4.82 -19.92 20.78
C GLN A 252 -6.30 -20.03 20.38
N ALA A 253 -7.16 -19.13 20.85
CA ALA A 253 -8.57 -19.03 20.46
C ALA A 253 -8.81 -18.06 19.28
N GLY A 254 -7.76 -17.64 18.56
CA GLY A 254 -7.86 -16.71 17.42
C GLY A 254 -7.72 -15.23 17.77
N GLY A 255 -7.21 -14.90 18.96
CA GLY A 255 -6.97 -13.52 19.39
C GLY A 255 -5.93 -12.76 18.54
N SER A 256 -6.25 -11.51 18.19
CA SER A 256 -5.38 -10.64 17.39
C SER A 256 -4.17 -10.13 18.18
N SER A 257 -2.97 -10.18 17.60
CA SER A 257 -1.73 -9.63 18.18
C SER A 257 -1.75 -8.13 18.42
N HIS A 258 -2.70 -7.41 17.80
CA HIS A 258 -2.87 -5.99 18.02
C HIS A 258 -3.40 -5.62 19.42
N PHE A 259 -3.82 -6.59 20.23
CA PHE A 259 -4.35 -6.35 21.58
C PHE A 259 -3.44 -6.86 22.70
N VAL A 260 -2.23 -7.34 22.38
CA VAL A 260 -1.26 -7.87 23.36
C VAL A 260 -0.92 -6.87 24.48
N LYS A 261 -1.03 -5.56 24.22
CA LYS A 261 -0.81 -4.48 25.19
C LYS A 261 -1.81 -4.55 26.36
N LEU A 262 -3.05 -4.97 26.14
CA LEU A 262 -4.10 -4.96 27.16
C LEU A 262 -3.83 -5.94 28.33
N PRO A 263 -3.66 -7.25 28.11
CA PRO A 263 -3.32 -8.18 29.18
C PRO A 263 -1.97 -7.88 29.83
N MET A 264 -1.00 -7.38 29.06
CA MET A 264 0.28 -6.95 29.59
C MET A 264 0.13 -5.79 30.58
N LEU A 265 -0.60 -4.73 30.22
CA LEU A 265 -0.87 -3.61 31.13
C LEU A 265 -1.64 -4.07 32.37
N ARG A 266 -2.59 -5.00 32.20
CA ARG A 266 -3.36 -5.57 33.32
C ARG A 266 -2.44 -6.30 34.30
N HIS A 267 -1.46 -7.06 33.80
CA HIS A 267 -0.47 -7.74 34.62
C HIS A 267 0.36 -6.73 35.43
N PHE A 268 0.93 -5.71 34.80
CA PHE A 268 1.77 -4.74 35.51
C PHE A 268 0.97 -3.88 36.48
N LEU A 269 -0.25 -3.45 36.13
CA LEU A 269 -1.10 -2.72 37.06
C LEU A 269 -1.57 -3.56 38.24
N ALA A 270 -1.47 -4.90 38.20
CA ALA A 270 -1.73 -5.76 39.35
C ALA A 270 -0.62 -5.67 40.42
N VAL A 271 0.61 -5.37 39.99
CA VAL A 271 1.82 -5.37 40.84
C VAL A 271 2.29 -3.96 41.16
N TYR A 272 2.10 -3.00 40.26
CA TYR A 272 2.56 -1.61 40.40
C TYR A 272 1.40 -0.66 40.60
N ASP A 273 1.66 0.42 41.35
CA ASP A 273 0.67 1.46 41.64
C ASP A 273 0.60 2.48 40.49
N GLN A 274 1.71 2.70 39.79
CA GLN A 274 1.80 3.48 38.55
C GLN A 274 2.64 2.76 37.49
N VAL A 275 2.17 2.79 36.23
CA VAL A 275 2.83 2.18 35.07
C VAL A 275 2.92 3.21 33.95
N LEU A 276 4.15 3.60 33.58
CA LEU A 276 4.46 4.36 32.38
C LEU A 276 4.74 3.39 31.24
N PHE A 277 3.78 3.22 30.35
CA PHE A 277 3.93 2.42 29.15
C PHE A 277 4.48 3.26 27.98
N ILE A 278 5.47 2.69 27.28
CA ILE A 278 6.14 3.32 26.13
C ILE A 278 6.35 2.28 25.04
N ASP A 279 5.88 2.56 23.81
CA ASP A 279 6.14 1.72 22.64
C ASP A 279 7.65 1.62 22.33
N ASP A 280 8.12 0.49 21.80
CA ASP A 280 9.56 0.23 21.60
C ASP A 280 10.22 1.14 20.54
N ASP A 281 9.42 1.84 19.73
CA ASP A 281 9.84 2.83 18.76
C ASP A 281 9.70 4.28 19.25
N VAL A 282 9.60 4.48 20.56
CA VAL A 282 9.58 5.81 21.17
C VAL A 282 10.93 6.12 21.81
N LEU A 283 11.50 7.27 21.43
CA LEU A 283 12.71 7.82 22.03
C LEU A 283 12.33 8.84 23.12
N LEU A 284 12.60 8.48 24.37
CA LEU A 284 12.54 9.43 25.49
C LEU A 284 13.73 10.39 25.46
N SER A 285 13.47 11.67 25.69
CA SER A 285 14.50 12.65 26.00
C SER A 285 15.19 12.28 27.31
N PRO A 286 16.53 12.36 27.38
CA PRO A 286 17.27 12.25 28.64
C PRO A 286 16.85 13.32 29.67
N PHE A 287 16.29 14.43 29.21
CA PHE A 287 15.88 15.58 30.02
C PHE A 287 14.38 15.62 30.34
N ALA A 288 13.63 14.59 29.93
CA ALA A 288 12.20 14.50 30.22
C ALA A 288 11.92 14.68 31.73
N PRO A 289 10.86 15.39 32.14
CA PRO A 289 10.54 15.46 33.56
C PRO A 289 10.02 14.11 34.09
N ASP A 290 9.93 13.96 35.42
CA ASP A 290 9.27 12.81 36.04
C ASP A 290 7.76 12.87 35.78
N LEU A 291 7.29 12.05 34.84
CA LEU A 291 5.88 11.96 34.47
C LEU A 291 5.05 11.36 35.61
N PHE A 292 5.63 10.47 36.43
CA PHE A 292 4.94 9.87 37.57
C PHE A 292 4.53 10.92 38.61
N ALA A 293 5.26 12.02 38.69
CA ALA A 293 4.97 13.15 39.57
C ALA A 293 4.04 14.20 38.93
N GLN A 294 3.85 14.17 37.60
CA GLN A 294 3.03 15.16 36.88
C GLN A 294 1.58 14.75 36.77
N VAL A 295 1.30 13.46 36.58
CA VAL A 295 -0.05 12.96 36.35
C VAL A 295 -0.64 12.42 37.65
N ASP A 296 -1.80 12.95 38.04
CA ASP A 296 -2.57 12.47 39.19
C ASP A 296 -3.00 11.00 38.97
N CYS A 297 -2.91 10.12 39.98
CA CYS A 297 -3.25 8.70 39.80
C CYS A 297 -4.71 8.47 39.39
N ARG A 298 -5.61 9.44 39.55
CA ARG A 298 -6.99 9.35 39.08
C ARG A 298 -7.12 9.56 37.58
N SER A 299 -6.10 10.15 36.96
CA SER A 299 -6.05 10.49 35.55
C SER A 299 -5.13 9.55 34.78
N LEU A 300 -5.59 9.17 33.60
CA LEU A 300 -4.75 8.55 32.60
C LEU A 300 -3.95 9.66 31.92
N GLY A 301 -2.63 9.61 31.98
CA GLY A 301 -1.78 10.56 31.27
C GLY A 301 -1.49 10.05 29.87
N ALA A 302 -1.90 10.77 28.82
CA ALA A 302 -1.53 10.45 27.46
C ALA A 302 -1.54 11.69 26.58
N VAL A 303 -0.92 11.63 25.40
CA VAL A 303 -1.00 12.75 24.45
C VAL A 303 -2.30 12.65 23.67
N VAL A 304 -3.12 13.69 23.77
CA VAL A 304 -4.30 13.84 22.93
C VAL A 304 -3.84 14.29 21.55
N GLU A 305 -4.14 13.49 20.52
CA GLU A 305 -3.80 13.85 19.16
C GLU A 305 -4.55 15.13 18.75
N ALA A 306 -3.83 16.06 18.11
CA ALA A 306 -4.41 17.32 17.68
C ALA A 306 -5.63 17.06 16.77
N TYR A 307 -6.68 17.86 16.95
CA TYR A 307 -7.91 17.72 16.18
C TYR A 307 -7.64 17.88 14.67
N HIS A 308 -7.80 16.80 13.91
CA HIS A 308 -7.81 16.90 12.45
C HIS A 308 -9.26 16.96 11.95
N VAL A 309 -9.61 18.10 11.35
CA VAL A 309 -10.94 18.37 10.77
C VAL A 309 -11.32 17.36 9.66
N GLN A 310 -10.37 16.59 9.14
CA GLN A 310 -10.59 15.70 7.99
C GLN A 310 -10.17 14.23 8.22
N GLY A 311 -11.16 13.35 7.98
CA GLY A 311 -10.99 11.95 7.58
C GLY A 311 -10.68 10.96 8.70
N TRP A 312 -9.45 10.97 9.21
CA TRP A 312 -8.91 9.83 9.95
C TRP A 312 -9.45 9.71 11.38
N HIS A 313 -9.47 10.80 12.16
CA HIS A 313 -10.05 10.81 13.50
C HIS A 313 -11.56 10.56 13.47
N THR A 314 -12.28 11.11 12.50
CA THR A 314 -13.73 10.86 12.33
C THR A 314 -14.01 9.39 12.00
N MET A 315 -13.18 8.74 11.18
CA MET A 315 -13.31 7.29 10.92
C MET A 315 -13.04 6.46 12.18
N HIS A 316 -12.04 6.83 12.96
CA HIS A 316 -11.69 6.17 14.22
C HIS A 316 -12.79 6.34 15.27
N ALA A 317 -13.29 7.56 15.42
CA ALA A 317 -14.42 7.91 16.27
C ALA A 317 -15.68 7.09 15.91
N LYS A 318 -16.03 7.01 14.60
CA LYS A 318 -17.15 6.18 14.13
C LYS A 318 -16.94 4.70 14.43
N SER A 319 -15.72 4.19 14.20
CA SER A 319 -15.38 2.79 14.47
C SER A 319 -15.48 2.49 15.96
N LEU A 320 -14.97 3.38 16.80
CA LEU A 320 -15.01 3.28 18.26
C LEU A 320 -16.46 3.20 18.76
N CYS A 321 -17.34 4.05 18.24
CA CYS A 321 -18.78 4.03 18.53
C CYS A 321 -19.47 2.74 18.09
N GLN A 322 -19.21 2.30 16.85
CA GLN A 322 -19.86 1.13 16.27
C GLN A 322 -19.41 -0.18 16.93
N ILE A 323 -18.11 -0.30 17.24
CA ILE A 323 -17.51 -1.55 17.71
C ILE A 323 -17.82 -1.79 19.18
N TYR A 324 -17.75 -0.74 20.02
CA TYR A 324 -17.84 -0.87 21.47
C TYR A 324 -19.17 -0.38 22.06
N GLY A 325 -20.16 -0.10 21.20
CA GLY A 325 -21.53 0.17 21.62
C GLY A 325 -21.70 1.40 22.51
N LEU A 326 -20.95 2.47 22.25
CA LEU A 326 -21.11 3.73 23.00
C LEU A 326 -22.52 4.33 22.76
N SER A 327 -23.02 5.09 23.74
CA SER A 327 -24.35 5.70 23.67
C SER A 327 -24.52 6.59 22.43
N ARG A 328 -25.75 6.68 21.90
CA ARG A 328 -26.07 7.49 20.71
C ARG A 328 -25.63 8.95 20.85
N ASP A 329 -25.74 9.52 22.04
CA ASP A 329 -25.33 10.91 22.32
C ASP A 329 -23.83 11.10 22.18
N SER A 330 -23.04 10.15 22.69
CA SER A 330 -21.58 10.09 22.56
C SER A 330 -21.10 9.91 21.11
N CYS A 331 -22.00 9.47 20.23
CA CYS A 331 -21.73 9.07 18.85
C CYS A 331 -22.43 9.94 17.80
N SER A 332 -23.02 11.05 18.21
CA SER A 332 -23.58 12.03 17.27
C SER A 332 -22.48 12.60 16.36
N ASN A 333 -22.83 13.03 15.13
CA ASN A 333 -21.85 13.64 14.22
C ASN A 333 -21.12 14.85 14.82
N VAL A 334 -21.76 15.56 15.75
CA VAL A 334 -21.16 16.67 16.49
C VAL A 334 -20.19 16.14 17.56
N ALA A 335 -20.57 15.11 18.31
CA ALA A 335 -19.69 14.46 19.29
C ALA A 335 -18.46 13.81 18.63
N LEU A 336 -18.65 13.14 17.49
CA LEU A 336 -17.56 12.54 16.69
C LEU A 336 -16.56 13.61 16.22
N LYS A 337 -17.04 14.79 15.83
CA LYS A 337 -16.20 15.96 15.47
C LYS A 337 -15.60 16.67 16.68
N ARG A 338 -15.93 16.28 17.91
CA ARG A 338 -15.32 16.83 19.13
C ARG A 338 -14.55 15.76 19.89
N GLN A 339 -14.48 14.55 19.33
CA GLN A 339 -13.86 13.40 19.95
C GLN A 339 -12.35 13.61 20.01
N ARG A 340 -11.86 13.81 21.24
CA ARG A 340 -10.44 13.71 21.57
C ARG A 340 -10.07 12.24 21.65
N ILE A 341 -9.05 11.86 20.89
CA ILE A 341 -8.46 10.52 20.88
C ILE A 341 -7.03 10.67 21.35
N PHE A 342 -6.64 9.94 22.38
CA PHE A 342 -5.24 9.91 22.81
C PHE A 342 -4.47 8.80 22.09
N ASN A 343 -3.17 9.02 21.92
CA ASN A 343 -2.25 8.05 21.36
C ASN A 343 -1.80 7.04 22.42
N SER A 344 -1.81 5.73 22.11
CA SER A 344 -1.45 4.69 23.10
C SER A 344 0.03 4.33 23.14
N GLY A 345 0.89 5.07 22.41
CA GLY A 345 2.33 4.83 22.38
C GLY A 345 3.08 5.39 23.59
N VAL A 346 2.47 6.34 24.31
CA VAL A 346 2.97 6.86 25.59
C VAL A 346 1.78 7.04 26.51
N MET A 347 1.71 6.24 27.57
CA MET A 347 0.59 6.30 28.54
C MET A 347 1.12 6.13 29.95
N LEU A 348 0.68 7.00 30.87
CA LEU A 348 0.86 6.82 32.30
C LEU A 348 -0.47 6.39 32.91
N LEU A 349 -0.51 5.18 33.46
CA LEU A 349 -1.65 4.61 34.13
C LEU A 349 -1.33 4.37 35.60
N SER A 350 -2.37 4.22 36.39
CA SER A 350 -2.31 3.79 37.79
C SER A 350 -3.20 2.57 38.01
N SER A 351 -3.11 1.94 39.18
CA SER A 351 -4.01 0.86 39.58
C SER A 351 -5.50 1.25 39.56
N ALA A 352 -5.84 2.55 39.64
CA ALA A 352 -7.21 3.04 39.47
C ALA A 352 -7.77 2.76 38.06
N HIS A 353 -6.91 2.53 37.07
CA HIS A 353 -7.28 2.31 35.68
C HIS A 353 -7.44 0.83 35.31
N ARG A 354 -7.29 -0.10 36.26
CA ARG A 354 -7.55 -1.53 36.03
C ARG A 354 -8.91 -1.82 35.37
N PRO A 355 -10.02 -1.14 35.73
CA PRO A 355 -11.31 -1.35 35.07
C PRO A 355 -11.31 -1.10 33.57
N LEU A 356 -10.42 -0.24 33.05
CA LEU A 356 -10.29 0.01 31.61
C LEU A 356 -9.77 -1.20 30.84
N LEU A 357 -9.12 -2.11 31.54
CA LEU A 357 -8.51 -3.33 31.01
C LEU A 357 -9.32 -4.56 31.40
N GLU A 358 -10.43 -4.40 32.11
CA GLU A 358 -11.35 -5.49 32.38
C GLU A 358 -12.17 -5.79 31.13
N SER A 359 -12.55 -7.05 30.94
CA SER A 359 -13.37 -7.50 29.82
C SER A 359 -12.72 -7.39 28.42
N TRP A 360 -11.41 -7.12 28.31
CA TRP A 360 -10.72 -7.16 27.00
C TRP A 360 -10.86 -8.52 26.29
N ASP A 361 -11.03 -9.59 27.07
CA ASP A 361 -11.26 -10.97 26.65
C ASP A 361 -12.73 -11.29 26.32
N LYS A 362 -13.66 -10.43 26.74
CA LYS A 362 -15.12 -10.58 26.55
C LYS A 362 -15.68 -9.65 25.48
N GLU A 363 -15.03 -8.50 25.28
CA GLU A 363 -15.41 -7.52 24.26
C GLU A 363 -14.96 -8.00 22.86
N PRO A 364 -15.69 -7.68 21.80
CA PRO A 364 -15.29 -8.03 20.45
C PRO A 364 -13.99 -7.29 20.10
N LEU A 365 -12.87 -8.03 20.09
CA LEU A 365 -11.55 -7.56 19.67
C LEU A 365 -11.50 -7.33 18.16
N ARG A 366 -12.21 -6.30 17.70
CA ARG A 366 -12.36 -5.93 16.29
C ARG A 366 -11.79 -4.54 16.09
N CYS A 367 -10.93 -4.41 15.10
CA CYS A 367 -10.33 -3.14 14.69
C CYS A 367 -9.74 -3.34 13.29
N LYS A 368 -9.37 -2.24 12.64
CA LYS A 368 -8.63 -2.28 11.36
C LYS A 368 -7.22 -1.72 11.53
N ILE A 369 -7.06 -0.70 12.38
CA ILE A 369 -5.81 0.04 12.62
C ILE A 369 -5.88 0.57 14.07
N LEU A 370 -4.75 0.61 14.78
CA LEU A 370 -4.61 1.16 16.15
C LEU A 370 -5.59 0.55 17.17
N CYS A 371 -5.59 -0.78 17.23
CA CYS A 371 -6.58 -1.57 17.94
C CYS A 371 -6.62 -1.33 19.44
N ASP A 372 -5.46 -1.42 20.10
CA ASP A 372 -5.25 -1.10 21.51
C ASP A 372 -5.63 0.35 21.81
N GLN A 373 -5.22 1.30 20.96
CA GLN A 373 -5.56 2.72 21.11
C GLN A 373 -7.07 2.95 21.08
N LEU A 374 -7.76 2.38 20.08
CA LEU A 374 -9.21 2.52 19.94
C LEU A 374 -9.96 1.89 21.11
N PHE A 375 -9.54 0.70 21.53
CA PHE A 375 -10.11 0.01 22.69
C PHE A 375 -9.97 0.86 23.96
N MET A 376 -8.75 1.33 24.26
CA MET A 376 -8.49 2.13 25.46
C MET A 376 -9.26 3.45 25.47
N ASN A 377 -9.36 4.12 24.32
CA ASN A 377 -10.18 5.33 24.19
C ASN A 377 -11.68 5.03 24.38
N ALA A 378 -12.16 3.85 23.96
CA ALA A 378 -13.54 3.42 24.16
C ALA A 378 -13.84 3.12 25.63
N MET A 379 -12.96 2.34 26.27
CA MET A 379 -13.13 1.94 27.67
C MET A 379 -13.03 3.13 28.61
N LEU A 380 -12.10 4.07 28.36
CA LEU A 380 -12.02 5.30 29.13
C LEU A 380 -13.36 6.04 29.15
N ARG A 381 -14.07 6.11 28.02
CA ARG A 381 -15.40 6.73 27.94
C ARG A 381 -16.48 5.92 28.63
N LYS A 382 -16.51 4.61 28.37
CA LYS A 382 -17.50 3.68 28.94
C LYS A 382 -17.47 3.68 30.47
N HIS A 383 -16.29 3.83 31.06
CA HIS A 383 -16.08 3.81 32.52
C HIS A 383 -15.97 5.22 33.15
N GLY A 384 -16.15 6.30 32.40
CA GLY A 384 -16.07 7.66 32.94
C GLY A 384 -14.68 8.05 33.47
N GLY A 385 -13.63 7.58 32.81
CA GLY A 385 -12.24 7.82 33.19
C GLY A 385 -11.77 9.26 32.98
N CYS A 386 -10.87 9.72 33.85
CA CYS A 386 -10.19 11.00 33.69
C CYS A 386 -8.99 10.86 32.74
N LEU A 387 -8.76 11.85 31.87
CA LEU A 387 -7.61 11.89 30.98
C LEU A 387 -6.93 13.24 31.10
N GLU A 388 -5.63 13.19 31.35
CA GLU A 388 -4.73 14.33 31.38
C GLU A 388 -3.92 14.35 30.08
N ASP A 389 -4.09 15.43 29.31
CA ASP A 389 -3.35 15.62 28.06
C ASP A 389 -1.92 16.07 28.38
N LEU A 390 -0.96 15.17 28.16
CA LEU A 390 0.46 15.47 28.37
C LEU A 390 0.98 16.55 27.40
N GLY A 391 0.28 16.75 26.28
CA GLY A 391 0.68 17.67 25.22
C GLY A 391 1.68 17.06 24.23
N THR A 392 1.74 17.64 23.03
CA THR A 392 2.48 17.08 21.89
C THR A 392 3.98 16.91 22.12
N ALA A 393 4.58 17.65 23.05
CA ALA A 393 5.97 17.48 23.45
C ALA A 393 6.25 16.06 23.98
N PHE A 394 5.26 15.37 24.55
CA PHE A 394 5.42 14.05 25.17
C PHE A 394 5.05 12.88 24.27
N ASN A 395 4.79 13.12 22.98
CA ASN A 395 4.59 12.09 21.97
C ASN A 395 4.69 12.72 20.57
N LEU A 396 5.82 13.36 20.26
CA LEU A 396 6.01 14.07 19.00
C LEU A 396 6.14 13.05 17.85
N PRO A 397 5.22 13.03 16.86
CA PRO A 397 5.26 12.02 15.81
C PRO A 397 6.50 12.15 14.92
N GLY A 398 7.05 11.03 14.48
CA GLY A 398 8.29 10.99 13.69
C GLY A 398 8.17 11.71 12.35
N THR A 399 6.97 11.80 11.79
CA THR A 399 6.67 12.62 10.62
C THR A 399 6.90 14.11 10.87
N GLN A 400 6.56 14.61 12.06
CA GLN A 400 6.82 16.00 12.45
C GLN A 400 8.30 16.22 12.77
N VAL A 401 8.94 15.27 13.46
CA VAL A 401 10.40 15.31 13.71
C VAL A 401 11.16 15.45 12.39
N ARG A 402 10.84 14.61 11.40
CA ARG A 402 11.45 14.70 10.07
C ARG A 402 11.18 16.04 9.42
N LYS A 403 9.93 16.51 9.41
CA LYS A 403 9.56 17.79 8.80
C LYS A 403 10.35 18.96 9.40
N MET A 404 10.53 18.97 10.72
CA MET A 404 11.25 20.04 11.43
C MET A 404 12.76 20.00 11.17
N LEU A 405 13.33 18.83 10.87
CA LEU A 405 14.76 18.66 10.65
C LEU A 405 15.16 18.56 9.18
N THR A 406 14.22 18.58 8.23
CA THR A 406 14.53 18.63 6.79
C THR A 406 14.09 19.96 6.22
N SER A 407 14.99 20.71 5.59
CA SER A 407 14.67 21.96 4.90
C SER A 407 14.64 21.79 3.38
N THR A 408 13.66 22.44 2.74
CA THR A 408 13.60 22.61 1.28
C THR A 408 14.43 23.83 0.83
N PRO A 409 14.86 23.92 -0.44
CA PRO A 409 15.62 25.07 -0.95
C PRO A 409 14.85 26.39 -0.81
N SER A 410 13.54 26.37 -1.06
CA SER A 410 12.68 27.55 -0.92
C SER A 410 12.63 28.09 0.51
N GLU A 411 12.68 27.20 1.51
CA GLU A 411 12.73 27.60 2.94
C GLU A 411 14.10 28.18 3.32
N ARG A 412 15.19 27.76 2.66
CA ARG A 412 16.53 28.33 2.87
C ARG A 412 16.72 29.69 2.22
N GLU A 413 16.05 29.94 1.10
CA GLU A 413 16.14 31.22 0.38
C GLU A 413 15.23 32.30 0.99
N SER A 414 14.11 31.91 1.63
CA SER A 414 13.17 32.87 2.21
C SER A 414 13.52 33.30 3.65
N GLU A 415 14.35 32.55 4.37
CA GLU A 415 14.56 32.76 5.80
C GLU A 415 16.04 33.03 6.15
N ALA A 416 16.48 34.28 5.96
CA ALA A 416 17.57 34.86 6.77
C ALA A 416 17.18 35.08 8.25
N GLY A 417 16.02 34.57 8.68
CA GLY A 417 15.49 34.63 10.04
C GLY A 417 14.83 33.32 10.50
N ALA A 418 15.26 32.17 9.97
CA ALA A 418 14.74 30.87 10.37
C ALA A 418 14.93 30.65 11.87
N LEU A 419 13.87 30.23 12.56
CA LEU A 419 13.92 29.83 13.97
C LEU A 419 15.08 28.85 14.16
N GLN A 420 16.09 29.27 14.91
CA GLN A 420 17.18 28.40 15.34
C GLN A 420 16.56 27.14 15.97
N PRO A 421 17.13 25.93 15.78
CA PRO A 421 16.56 24.69 16.31
C PRO A 421 16.17 24.76 17.79
N ARG A 422 16.90 25.58 18.57
CA ARG A 422 16.66 25.87 19.99
C ARG A 422 15.29 26.47 20.32
N ASP A 423 14.66 27.16 19.36
CA ASP A 423 13.33 27.76 19.52
C ASP A 423 12.24 26.95 18.79
N SER A 424 12.56 25.73 18.36
CA SER A 424 11.63 24.86 17.65
C SER A 424 10.81 23.98 18.60
N PRO A 425 9.59 23.54 18.21
CA PRO A 425 8.84 22.54 18.97
C PRO A 425 9.59 21.22 19.18
N LEU A 426 10.63 20.95 18.39
CA LEU A 426 11.49 19.78 18.55
C LEU A 426 12.52 19.96 19.68
N ALA A 427 13.00 21.19 19.94
CA ALA A 427 13.80 21.48 21.13
C ALA A 427 12.97 21.31 22.41
N ASP A 428 11.71 21.73 22.39
CA ASP A 428 10.81 21.59 23.53
C ASP A 428 10.26 20.17 23.74
N ALA A 429 10.39 19.31 22.72
CA ALA A 429 9.90 17.94 22.82
C ALA A 429 10.64 17.14 23.91
N CYS A 430 9.89 16.27 24.57
CA CYS A 430 10.37 15.33 25.56
C CYS A 430 10.38 13.90 25.10
N VAL A 431 9.56 13.59 24.10
CA VAL A 431 9.40 12.24 23.61
C VAL A 431 9.19 12.31 22.11
N ALA A 432 10.02 11.60 21.35
CA ALA A 432 9.87 11.46 19.92
C ALA A 432 9.39 10.05 19.60
N HIS A 433 8.19 9.93 19.04
CA HIS A 433 7.63 8.65 18.62
C HIS A 433 8.00 8.39 17.17
N LEU A 434 8.87 7.42 16.90
CA LEU A 434 9.55 7.23 15.61
C LEU A 434 8.65 6.62 14.52
N THR A 435 7.34 6.87 14.61
CA THR A 435 6.35 6.48 13.62
C THR A 435 6.73 6.99 12.23
N ILE A 436 6.75 6.07 11.27
CA ILE A 436 6.92 6.36 9.82
C ILE A 436 8.32 6.89 9.46
N LEU A 437 9.26 7.01 10.40
CA LEU A 437 10.65 7.35 10.09
C LEU A 437 11.37 6.20 9.36
N PRO A 438 12.11 6.49 8.28
CA PRO A 438 12.91 5.48 7.59
C PRO A 438 14.11 5.08 8.45
N SER A 439 14.38 3.77 8.56
CA SER A 439 15.41 3.20 9.43
C SER A 439 15.34 3.76 10.86
N LYS A 440 14.36 3.26 11.64
CA LYS A 440 14.12 3.71 13.02
C LYS A 440 15.37 3.65 13.90
N SER A 441 16.26 2.67 13.71
CA SER A 441 17.45 2.52 14.56
C SER A 441 18.45 3.65 14.34
N VAL A 442 18.78 3.93 13.09
CA VAL A 442 19.64 5.05 12.71
C VAL A 442 19.01 6.39 13.11
N SER A 443 17.70 6.55 12.89
CA SER A 443 16.97 7.78 13.26
C SER A 443 16.98 8.00 14.78
N ALA A 444 16.74 6.96 15.57
CA ALA A 444 16.77 7.02 17.03
C ALA A 444 18.17 7.41 17.53
N ALA A 445 19.21 6.77 16.99
CA ALA A 445 20.59 6.99 17.43
C ALA A 445 21.05 8.41 17.13
N TYR A 446 20.73 8.90 15.94
CA TYR A 446 20.99 10.28 15.56
C TYR A 446 20.30 11.29 16.48
N LEU A 447 19.00 11.12 16.73
CA LEU A 447 18.23 12.02 17.59
C LEU A 447 18.76 12.02 19.03
N LEU A 448 19.11 10.83 19.56
CA LEU A 448 19.67 10.69 20.90
C LEU A 448 21.06 11.34 21.01
N ARG A 449 21.96 11.10 20.04
CA ARG A 449 23.28 11.72 20.00
C ARG A 449 23.18 13.24 19.94
N ARG A 450 22.34 13.77 19.06
CA ARG A 450 22.15 15.21 18.90
C ARG A 450 21.53 15.84 20.15
N SER A 451 20.58 15.18 20.80
CA SER A 451 20.02 15.62 22.09
C SER A 451 21.08 15.68 23.20
N LEU A 452 21.99 14.71 23.27
CA LEU A 452 23.04 14.65 24.31
C LEU A 452 24.22 15.59 24.05
N LEU A 453 24.68 15.67 22.79
CA LEU A 453 25.91 16.37 22.41
C LEU A 453 25.65 17.83 22.01
N SER A 454 24.69 18.06 21.09
CA SER A 454 24.42 19.39 20.53
C SER A 454 23.41 20.18 21.36
N ARG A 455 22.60 19.47 22.16
CA ARG A 455 21.58 20.03 23.08
C ARG A 455 20.63 21.04 22.42
N ASP A 456 20.32 20.81 21.16
CA ASP A 456 19.45 21.68 20.35
C ASP A 456 18.09 21.05 20.03
N ILE A 457 17.93 19.75 20.32
CA ILE A 457 16.67 19.02 20.16
C ILE A 457 16.38 18.15 21.39
N LEU A 458 15.11 17.85 21.62
CA LEU A 458 14.64 16.98 22.70
C LEU A 458 15.15 17.43 24.08
N GLN A 459 15.05 18.71 24.41
CA GLN A 459 15.58 19.32 25.65
C GLN A 459 14.52 19.57 26.73
N CYS A 460 13.23 19.36 26.45
CA CYS A 460 12.16 19.55 27.45
C CYS A 460 12.16 20.92 28.15
N ALA A 461 12.39 22.00 27.38
CA ALA A 461 12.55 23.36 27.92
C ALA A 461 13.62 23.48 29.04
N GLY A 462 14.65 22.61 29.04
CA GLY A 462 15.78 22.65 29.98
C GLY A 462 15.47 22.19 31.40
N LYS A 463 14.34 21.49 31.64
CA LYS A 463 13.85 21.14 32.99
C LYS A 463 14.36 19.81 33.55
N GLY A 464 15.31 19.15 32.88
CA GLY A 464 15.83 17.85 33.29
C GLY A 464 16.92 17.93 34.36
N GLY A 465 16.94 16.97 35.29
CA GLY A 465 18.08 16.73 36.18
C GLY A 465 19.35 16.28 35.43
N PRO A 466 20.48 16.07 36.13
CA PRO A 466 21.74 15.66 35.52
C PRO A 466 21.61 14.36 34.72
N VAL A 467 22.25 14.32 33.55
CA VAL A 467 22.25 13.17 32.62
C VAL A 467 23.69 12.75 32.36
N ASP A 468 23.98 11.46 32.54
CA ASP A 468 25.26 10.87 32.15
C ASP A 468 25.28 10.57 30.64
N ALA A 469 25.59 11.60 29.86
CA ALA A 469 25.63 11.51 28.40
C ALA A 469 26.66 10.47 27.91
N ALA A 470 27.80 10.37 28.59
CA ALA A 470 28.87 9.45 28.20
C ALA A 470 28.42 7.99 28.36
N ALA A 471 27.82 7.64 29.50
CA ALA A 471 27.32 6.29 29.74
C ALA A 471 26.19 5.90 28.78
N MET A 472 25.31 6.85 28.41
CA MET A 472 24.26 6.58 27.43
C MET A 472 24.84 6.35 26.03
N LEU A 473 25.78 7.18 25.59
CA LEU A 473 26.44 7.03 24.28
C LEU A 473 27.22 5.72 24.19
N ALA A 474 27.88 5.30 25.26
CA ALA A 474 28.63 4.04 25.33
C ALA A 474 27.75 2.79 25.22
N GLN A 475 26.45 2.89 25.53
CA GLN A 475 25.48 1.80 25.43
C GLN A 475 24.80 1.71 24.06
N LEU A 476 25.06 2.64 23.14
CA LEU A 476 24.51 2.58 21.79
C LEU A 476 25.06 1.36 21.03
N PRO A 477 24.23 0.65 20.25
CA PRO A 477 24.71 -0.42 19.39
C PRO A 477 25.83 0.08 18.43
N PRO A 478 26.94 -0.66 18.23
CA PRO A 478 28.11 -0.16 17.50
C PRO A 478 27.81 0.34 16.08
N LYS A 479 26.92 -0.37 15.36
CA LYS A 479 26.52 -0.03 14.00
C LYS A 479 25.76 1.31 13.94
N GLU A 480 24.86 1.52 14.88
CA GLU A 480 24.10 2.76 15.02
C GLU A 480 24.95 3.92 15.57
N ALA A 481 25.90 3.63 16.45
CA ALA A 481 26.86 4.61 16.96
C ALA A 481 27.76 5.19 15.85
N ALA A 482 28.02 4.40 14.80
CA ALA A 482 28.81 4.82 13.64
C ALA A 482 28.02 5.61 12.59
N ALA A 483 26.69 5.73 12.71
CA ALA A 483 25.88 6.43 11.72
C ALA A 483 26.21 7.93 11.65
N SER A 484 26.46 8.43 10.44
CA SER A 484 26.80 9.83 10.16
C SER A 484 25.57 10.68 9.81
N ASP A 485 25.71 12.00 9.88
CA ASP A 485 24.69 12.94 9.40
C ASP A 485 24.34 12.69 7.92
N ALA A 486 25.33 12.27 7.12
CA ALA A 486 25.14 11.90 5.72
C ALA A 486 24.26 10.65 5.56
N ASP A 487 24.37 9.66 6.46
CA ASP A 487 23.52 8.46 6.46
C ASP A 487 22.07 8.83 6.77
N VAL A 488 21.86 9.68 7.78
CA VAL A 488 20.53 10.16 8.16
C VAL A 488 19.96 11.01 7.02
N GLN A 489 20.76 11.88 6.39
CA GLN A 489 20.33 12.69 5.26
C GLN A 489 19.92 11.80 4.09
N LYS A 490 20.74 10.80 3.73
CA LYS A 490 20.40 9.83 2.69
C LYS A 490 19.09 9.10 3.01
N LEU A 491 18.87 8.70 4.26
CA LEU A 491 17.66 8.01 4.70
C LEU A 491 16.43 8.92 4.69
N TRP A 492 16.51 10.08 5.33
CA TRP A 492 15.39 11.01 5.50
C TRP A 492 15.07 11.75 4.21
N CYS A 493 16.05 12.04 3.37
CA CYS A 493 15.86 12.60 2.04
C CYS A 493 15.61 11.54 0.96
N LYS A 494 15.51 10.25 1.35
CA LYS A 494 15.26 9.13 0.41
C LYS A 494 16.25 9.12 -0.78
N GLY A 495 17.51 9.49 -0.53
CA GLY A 495 18.56 9.59 -1.55
C GLY A 495 18.50 10.84 -2.44
N GLN A 496 17.55 11.76 -2.25
CA GLN A 496 17.52 13.03 -2.98
C GLN A 496 18.42 14.06 -2.28
N SER A 497 19.62 14.29 -2.81
CA SER A 497 20.51 15.36 -2.30
C SER A 497 20.05 16.75 -2.75
N VAL A 498 19.45 16.84 -3.93
CA VAL A 498 18.90 18.09 -4.47
C VAL A 498 17.51 18.31 -3.89
N GLY A 499 17.34 19.38 -3.10
CA GLY A 499 16.04 19.76 -2.56
C GLY A 499 15.70 19.27 -1.15
N CYS A 500 16.58 18.49 -0.53
CA CYS A 500 16.41 18.06 0.86
C CYS A 500 17.78 17.98 1.52
N ALA A 501 17.95 18.72 2.62
CA ALA A 501 19.06 18.49 3.53
C ALA A 501 18.56 18.57 4.96
N ILE A 502 19.31 17.90 5.83
CA ILE A 502 19.05 17.97 7.26
C ILE A 502 19.57 19.30 7.78
N VAL A 503 18.82 19.92 8.69
CA VAL A 503 19.30 21.10 9.41
C VAL A 503 20.54 20.69 10.21
N PRO A 504 21.72 21.25 9.93
CA PRO A 504 22.95 20.83 10.61
C PRO A 504 22.84 21.06 12.12
N ALA A 505 23.56 20.26 12.90
CA ALA A 505 23.72 20.56 14.31
C ALA A 505 24.48 21.89 14.46
N PRO A 506 24.14 22.74 15.44
CA PRO A 506 24.95 23.92 15.73
C PRO A 506 26.37 23.47 16.05
N THR A 507 27.37 24.06 15.38
CA THR A 507 28.77 23.80 15.66
C THR A 507 29.04 24.23 17.11
N SER A 508 29.72 23.38 17.87
CA SER A 508 29.97 23.53 19.30
C SER A 508 30.85 24.74 19.70
N GLY A 509 31.03 25.72 18.80
CA GLY A 509 31.82 26.95 19.00
C GLY A 509 31.03 28.20 19.44
N GLU A 510 29.69 28.21 19.36
CA GLU A 510 28.86 29.38 19.76
C GLU A 510 28.00 29.10 21.01
N ALA A 511 28.55 28.35 21.97
CA ALA A 511 28.03 28.33 23.33
C ALA A 511 28.71 29.42 24.18
N ALA A 512 28.57 30.69 23.79
CA ALA A 512 28.89 31.83 24.65
C ALA A 512 27.57 32.48 25.13
N LEU A 513 27.43 32.56 26.46
CA LEU A 513 26.41 33.37 27.15
C LEU A 513 26.44 34.82 26.63
N PRO A 514 25.30 35.56 26.64
CA PRO A 514 25.24 36.88 26.02
C PRO A 514 26.02 37.91 26.84
N SER A 515 26.83 38.73 26.16
CA SER A 515 27.28 40.04 26.62
C SER A 515 27.39 41.00 25.43
N PRO A 516 27.23 42.32 25.64
CA PRO A 516 26.68 43.24 24.65
C PRO A 516 27.74 44.03 23.88
N GLY A 517 27.42 44.34 22.61
CA GLY A 517 27.94 45.49 21.87
C GLY A 517 29.25 45.27 21.10
N LEU A 518 29.22 45.40 19.77
CA LEU A 518 29.60 46.63 19.08
C LEU A 518 29.39 46.49 17.56
N GLN A 519 29.08 47.62 16.94
CA GLN A 519 28.95 47.84 15.50
C GLN A 519 30.28 47.65 14.77
N ALA A 520 30.24 47.24 13.50
CA ALA A 520 30.88 48.00 12.41
C ALA A 520 30.49 47.44 11.04
N ALA A 521 30.14 48.37 10.15
CA ALA A 521 29.88 48.19 8.74
C ALA A 521 31.18 48.23 7.92
N ALA A 522 31.19 47.62 6.74
CA ALA A 522 31.72 48.18 5.49
C ALA A 522 31.56 47.18 4.34
N GLY A 523 31.06 47.65 3.19
CA GLY A 523 30.88 46.90 1.96
C GLY A 523 32.16 46.86 1.08
N PRO A 524 32.07 47.25 -0.20
CA PRO A 524 31.70 46.35 -1.30
C PRO A 524 32.70 46.44 -2.47
N ALA A 525 32.66 45.49 -3.42
CA ALA A 525 33.05 45.64 -4.84
C ALA A 525 32.87 44.26 -5.50
N GLY A 526 32.12 44.09 -6.59
CA GLY A 526 32.43 44.56 -7.95
C GLY A 526 32.90 43.31 -8.74
N GLY A 527 32.53 43.02 -9.98
CA GLY A 527 31.78 43.69 -11.03
C GLY A 527 32.12 42.95 -12.35
N ALA A 528 31.24 43.07 -13.34
CA ALA A 528 31.41 42.71 -14.77
C ALA A 528 31.54 41.20 -15.10
N GLY A 529 30.99 40.66 -16.19
CA GLY A 529 30.23 41.23 -17.31
C GLY A 529 30.29 40.26 -18.51
N SER A 530 29.32 40.38 -19.43
CA SER A 530 29.34 39.90 -20.83
C SER A 530 29.20 38.37 -21.03
N SER A 531 28.50 37.79 -22.01
CA SER A 531 27.65 38.17 -23.17
C SER A 531 27.12 36.82 -23.69
N GLY A 532 25.84 36.66 -24.03
CA GLY A 532 25.38 36.72 -25.42
C GLY A 532 25.48 35.38 -26.16
N GLY A 533 24.35 34.71 -26.39
CA GLY A 533 24.27 33.53 -27.26
C GLY A 533 22.87 32.92 -27.28
N GLY A 534 22.02 33.39 -28.20
CA GLY A 534 20.66 32.89 -28.38
C GLY A 534 20.63 31.54 -29.09
N THR A 535 19.87 30.60 -28.54
CA THR A 535 19.35 29.42 -29.26
C THR A 535 17.90 29.13 -28.84
N SER A 536 17.10 28.73 -29.83
CA SER A 536 15.65 28.50 -29.86
C SER A 536 15.00 27.82 -28.63
N PRO A 537 13.78 28.22 -28.20
CA PRO A 537 13.18 27.84 -26.91
C PRO A 537 12.40 26.51 -26.91
N LEU A 538 12.96 25.43 -27.47
CA LEU A 538 12.28 24.12 -27.50
C LEU A 538 13.14 22.91 -27.09
N ALA A 539 14.35 23.13 -26.56
CA ALA A 539 15.24 22.05 -26.10
C ALA A 539 15.62 22.11 -24.60
N ALA A 540 15.17 23.10 -23.82
CA ALA A 540 15.73 23.40 -22.49
C ALA A 540 14.83 23.07 -21.28
N LEU A 541 13.91 22.10 -21.39
CA LEU A 541 13.03 21.70 -20.27
C LEU A 541 13.05 20.18 -20.02
N VAL A 542 14.24 19.62 -19.84
CA VAL A 542 14.37 18.30 -19.18
C VAL A 542 15.68 18.31 -18.38
N PRO A 543 15.66 18.13 -17.04
CA PRO A 543 16.88 17.93 -16.29
C PRO A 543 17.58 16.66 -16.78
N SER A 544 18.80 16.80 -17.29
CA SER A 544 19.71 15.68 -17.55
C SER A 544 20.12 15.09 -16.21
N GLY A 545 19.38 14.08 -15.75
CA GLY A 545 19.81 13.20 -14.66
C GLY A 545 21.05 12.40 -15.06
N PRO A 546 21.80 11.84 -14.08
CA PRO A 546 22.99 11.04 -14.36
C PRO A 546 22.63 9.88 -15.31
N THR A 547 23.41 9.74 -16.38
CA THR A 547 23.21 8.76 -17.44
C THR A 547 23.47 7.35 -16.93
N ASP A 548 22.44 6.73 -16.36
CA ASP A 548 22.35 5.26 -16.22
C ASP A 548 22.19 4.67 -17.63
N GLU A 549 23.27 4.63 -18.42
CA GLU A 549 23.26 3.91 -19.70
C GLU A 549 23.00 2.41 -19.47
N LEU A 550 22.48 1.73 -20.50
CA LEU A 550 22.37 0.27 -20.44
C LEU A 550 23.77 -0.35 -20.33
N PRO A 551 24.03 -1.22 -19.34
CA PRO A 551 25.31 -1.92 -19.26
C PRO A 551 25.59 -2.69 -20.56
N GLU A 552 26.86 -2.77 -20.97
CA GLU A 552 27.24 -3.44 -22.24
C GLU A 552 26.74 -4.89 -22.32
N ALA A 553 26.76 -5.61 -21.19
CA ALA A 553 26.19 -6.97 -21.11
C ALA A 553 24.68 -6.99 -21.42
N ALA A 554 23.92 -5.99 -20.97
CA ALA A 554 22.50 -5.86 -21.29
C ALA A 554 22.31 -5.46 -22.77
N LEU A 555 23.11 -4.56 -23.30
CA LEU A 555 23.09 -4.21 -24.73
C LEU A 555 23.36 -5.42 -25.62
N ALA A 556 24.33 -6.27 -25.26
CA ALA A 556 24.63 -7.50 -25.99
C ALA A 556 23.42 -8.45 -26.03
N VAL A 557 22.70 -8.62 -24.90
CA VAL A 557 21.47 -9.41 -24.85
C VAL A 557 20.38 -8.79 -25.73
N MET A 558 20.18 -7.47 -25.66
CA MET A 558 19.20 -6.76 -26.49
C MET A 558 19.50 -6.89 -27.98
N ARG A 559 20.77 -6.73 -28.40
CA ARG A 559 21.18 -6.90 -29.81
C ARG A 559 20.89 -8.31 -30.32
N ARG A 560 21.17 -9.35 -29.52
CA ARG A 560 20.84 -10.74 -29.89
C ARG A 560 19.33 -10.96 -30.03
N ALA A 561 18.54 -10.48 -29.07
CA ALA A 561 17.08 -10.60 -29.13
C ALA A 561 16.50 -9.82 -30.33
N ALA A 562 16.94 -8.58 -30.55
CA ALA A 562 16.50 -7.73 -31.64
C ALA A 562 16.87 -8.30 -33.02
N ALA A 563 18.05 -8.92 -33.16
CA ALA A 563 18.46 -9.59 -34.40
C ALA A 563 17.54 -10.76 -34.79
N ALA A 564 16.84 -11.36 -33.82
CA ALA A 564 15.85 -12.40 -34.08
C ALA A 564 14.43 -11.85 -34.34
N ALA A 565 14.23 -10.53 -34.26
CA ALA A 565 12.95 -9.89 -34.53
C ALA A 565 12.76 -9.65 -36.03
N TRP A 566 11.50 -9.63 -36.47
CA TRP A 566 11.12 -9.36 -37.87
C TRP A 566 11.56 -7.98 -38.39
N ASP A 567 11.83 -7.03 -37.49
CA ASP A 567 12.28 -5.67 -37.82
C ASP A 567 13.72 -5.37 -37.39
N GLY A 568 14.44 -6.37 -36.88
CA GLY A 568 15.81 -6.20 -36.36
C GLY A 568 15.93 -5.29 -35.13
N LYS A 569 14.81 -4.86 -34.51
CA LYS A 569 14.79 -3.82 -33.47
C LYS A 569 13.88 -4.12 -32.27
N THR A 570 12.88 -4.95 -32.43
CA THR A 570 11.86 -5.20 -31.41
C THR A 570 12.31 -6.27 -30.42
N VAL A 571 12.38 -5.90 -29.14
CA VAL A 571 12.62 -6.82 -28.03
C VAL A 571 11.38 -6.94 -27.16
N THR A 572 11.03 -8.16 -26.79
CA THR A 572 9.95 -8.46 -25.85
C THR A 572 10.53 -8.59 -24.44
N LEU A 573 10.14 -7.72 -23.51
CA LEU A 573 10.65 -7.74 -22.15
C LEU A 573 9.66 -8.43 -21.22
N LEU A 574 10.15 -9.45 -20.51
CA LEU A 574 9.44 -10.18 -19.46
C LEU A 574 10.11 -9.91 -18.13
N PHE A 575 9.34 -9.73 -17.07
CA PHE A 575 9.88 -9.50 -15.72
C PHE A 575 9.38 -10.60 -14.80
N ALA A 576 10.31 -11.34 -14.19
CA ALA A 576 9.96 -12.49 -13.35
C ALA A 576 10.82 -12.55 -12.10
N THR A 577 10.25 -13.11 -11.03
CA THR A 577 10.99 -13.64 -9.89
C THR A 577 11.06 -15.17 -10.02
N SER A 578 11.92 -15.80 -9.24
CA SER A 578 12.04 -17.27 -9.14
C SER A 578 10.72 -17.97 -8.84
N SER A 579 9.80 -17.31 -8.11
CA SER A 579 8.45 -17.82 -7.84
C SER A 579 7.58 -17.97 -9.09
N PHE A 580 7.87 -17.27 -10.18
CA PHE A 580 7.13 -17.33 -11.45
C PHE A 580 7.88 -18.13 -12.53
N LEU A 581 8.86 -18.95 -12.14
CA LEU A 581 9.69 -19.68 -13.11
C LEU A 581 8.84 -20.54 -14.06
N ASP A 582 7.85 -21.24 -13.51
CA ASP A 582 6.89 -22.09 -14.23
C ASP A 582 6.23 -21.33 -15.40
N LEU A 583 5.60 -20.20 -15.09
CA LEU A 583 4.90 -19.37 -16.07
C LEU A 583 5.87 -18.70 -17.04
N ALA A 584 7.05 -18.26 -16.57
CA ALA A 584 8.06 -17.66 -17.43
C ALA A 584 8.56 -18.65 -18.49
N LEU A 585 8.85 -19.90 -18.11
CA LEU A 585 9.29 -20.92 -19.04
C LEU A 585 8.17 -21.38 -19.97
N ASN A 586 6.95 -21.54 -19.45
CA ASN A 586 5.78 -21.82 -20.28
C ASN A 586 5.58 -20.75 -21.37
N TRP A 587 5.70 -19.48 -21.01
CA TRP A 587 5.64 -18.36 -21.95
C TRP A 587 6.77 -18.40 -22.98
N CYS A 588 8.01 -18.65 -22.54
CA CYS A 588 9.17 -18.79 -23.42
C CYS A 588 8.96 -19.94 -24.42
N GLN A 589 8.41 -21.06 -23.97
CA GLN A 589 8.13 -22.22 -24.79
C GLN A 589 7.03 -21.93 -25.82
N ALA A 590 5.93 -21.30 -25.41
CA ALA A 590 4.84 -20.91 -26.30
C ALA A 590 5.33 -19.99 -27.42
N THR A 591 6.12 -18.98 -27.09
CA THR A 591 6.66 -18.03 -28.07
C THR A 591 7.72 -18.65 -28.97
N ARG A 592 8.60 -19.50 -28.43
CA ARG A 592 9.55 -20.28 -29.23
C ARG A 592 8.84 -21.19 -30.22
N ALA A 593 7.74 -21.84 -29.83
CA ALA A 593 6.94 -22.68 -30.72
C ALA A 593 6.31 -21.90 -31.90
N LEU A 594 6.15 -20.58 -31.75
CA LEU A 594 5.73 -19.66 -32.81
C LEU A 594 6.91 -19.14 -33.66
N GLY A 595 8.13 -19.61 -33.42
CA GLY A 595 9.34 -19.15 -34.09
C GLY A 595 9.88 -17.82 -33.56
N LEU A 596 9.36 -17.32 -32.44
CA LEU A 596 9.81 -16.05 -31.86
C LEU A 596 10.94 -16.30 -30.86
N ARG A 597 12.04 -15.57 -31.03
CA ARG A 597 13.20 -15.60 -30.12
C ARG A 597 13.61 -14.22 -29.62
N ASN A 598 12.87 -13.18 -30.01
CA ASN A 598 13.15 -11.80 -29.69
C ASN A 598 12.62 -11.38 -28.32
N PHE A 599 12.85 -12.20 -27.29
CA PHE A 599 12.46 -11.88 -25.92
C PHE A 599 13.66 -11.88 -24.97
N VAL A 600 13.49 -11.17 -23.86
CA VAL A 600 14.47 -11.05 -22.79
C VAL A 600 13.77 -11.20 -21.44
N LEU A 601 14.17 -12.22 -20.67
CA LEU A 601 13.72 -12.47 -19.32
C LEU A 601 14.55 -11.69 -18.32
N VAL A 602 13.97 -10.63 -17.77
CA VAL A 602 14.58 -9.78 -16.75
C VAL A 602 14.34 -10.39 -15.37
N ALA A 603 15.40 -10.92 -14.77
CA ALA A 603 15.37 -11.51 -13.44
C ALA A 603 15.27 -10.43 -12.35
N MET A 604 14.21 -10.54 -11.54
CA MET A 604 13.89 -9.63 -10.45
C MET A 604 14.33 -10.15 -9.07
N ASP A 605 15.01 -11.30 -9.03
CA ASP A 605 15.71 -11.81 -7.86
C ASP A 605 16.99 -12.59 -8.24
N LYS A 606 17.85 -12.83 -7.25
CA LYS A 606 19.11 -13.55 -7.45
C LYS A 606 18.91 -15.02 -7.81
N ALA A 607 17.83 -15.64 -7.32
CA ALA A 607 17.57 -17.06 -7.52
C ALA A 607 17.27 -17.35 -9.00
N LEU A 608 16.40 -16.56 -9.63
CA LEU A 608 16.14 -16.64 -11.06
C LEU A 608 17.38 -16.26 -11.87
N GLY A 609 18.13 -15.24 -11.44
CA GLY A 609 19.40 -14.89 -12.07
C GLY A 609 20.39 -16.07 -12.08
N ALA A 610 20.50 -16.81 -10.97
CA ALA A 610 21.33 -18.01 -10.87
C ALA A 610 20.81 -19.15 -11.76
N THR A 611 19.49 -19.36 -11.84
CA THR A 611 18.88 -20.34 -12.75
C THR A 611 19.23 -20.03 -14.21
N LEU A 612 19.11 -18.77 -14.63
CA LEU A 612 19.46 -18.35 -15.99
C LEU A 612 20.96 -18.44 -16.28
N GLY A 613 21.80 -18.18 -15.27
CA GLY A 613 23.26 -18.30 -15.36
C GLY A 613 23.76 -19.73 -15.56
N ARG A 614 22.88 -20.75 -15.56
CA ARG A 614 23.25 -22.14 -15.88
C ARG A 614 23.43 -22.39 -17.38
N PHE A 615 22.95 -21.47 -18.23
CA PHE A 615 22.98 -21.54 -19.68
C PHE A 615 24.02 -20.59 -20.27
N ASP A 616 24.48 -20.90 -21.48
CA ASP A 616 25.36 -20.05 -22.26
C ASP A 616 24.54 -18.98 -22.99
N ALA A 617 24.95 -17.72 -22.86
CA ALA A 617 24.32 -16.56 -23.49
C ALA A 617 22.77 -16.52 -23.36
N PRO A 618 22.21 -16.73 -22.14
CA PRO A 618 20.76 -16.86 -21.95
C PRO A 618 20.01 -15.63 -22.49
N PRO A 619 18.76 -15.78 -22.94
CA PRO A 619 17.90 -14.65 -23.28
C PRO A 619 17.37 -13.98 -22.01
N GLY A 620 18.25 -13.68 -21.05
CA GLY A 620 17.88 -13.14 -19.76
C GLY A 620 19.00 -12.38 -19.09
N LEU A 621 18.63 -11.56 -18.11
CA LEU A 621 19.55 -10.65 -17.42
C LEU A 621 19.14 -10.42 -15.98
N LEU A 622 20.13 -10.39 -15.08
CA LEU A 622 19.96 -9.91 -13.71
C LEU A 622 20.41 -8.45 -13.64
N LEU A 623 19.48 -7.54 -13.31
CA LEU A 623 19.80 -6.12 -13.24
C LEU A 623 20.77 -5.82 -12.07
N PRO A 624 21.78 -4.95 -12.22
CA PRO A 624 22.73 -4.63 -11.15
C PRO A 624 22.07 -4.14 -9.86
N ARG A 625 20.98 -3.38 -9.97
CA ARG A 625 20.20 -2.90 -8.81
C ARG A 625 19.49 -4.03 -8.06
N VAL A 626 19.08 -5.08 -8.77
CA VAL A 626 18.51 -6.30 -8.17
C VAL A 626 19.63 -7.15 -7.56
N ALA A 627 20.74 -7.34 -8.28
CA ALA A 627 21.91 -8.08 -7.81
C ALA A 627 22.51 -7.48 -6.51
N SER A 628 22.57 -6.16 -6.40
CA SER A 628 23.04 -5.46 -5.20
C SER A 628 22.05 -5.48 -4.03
N GLY A 629 20.81 -5.95 -4.22
CA GLY A 629 19.74 -5.85 -3.22
C GLY A 629 19.20 -4.43 -3.04
N SER A 630 19.54 -3.50 -3.94
CA SER A 630 19.05 -2.12 -3.92
C SER A 630 17.55 -2.00 -4.21
N VAL A 631 16.95 -3.07 -4.74
CA VAL A 631 15.53 -3.18 -5.06
C VAL A 631 14.93 -4.27 -4.18
N SER A 632 14.01 -3.91 -3.27
CA SER A 632 13.26 -4.94 -2.54
C SER A 632 12.22 -5.59 -3.46
N ILE A 633 12.07 -6.90 -3.37
CA ILE A 633 11.14 -7.66 -4.22
C ILE A 633 9.72 -7.41 -3.71
N THR A 634 9.05 -6.45 -4.33
CA THR A 634 7.64 -6.16 -4.12
C THR A 634 7.02 -5.90 -5.49
N LYS A 635 5.71 -6.14 -5.64
CA LYS A 635 4.95 -5.77 -6.85
C LYS A 635 5.25 -4.33 -7.30
N LEU A 636 5.42 -3.42 -6.35
CA LEU A 636 5.65 -1.99 -6.61
C LEU A 636 7.00 -1.71 -7.25
N ASN A 637 8.01 -2.46 -6.82
CA ASN A 637 9.36 -2.30 -7.29
C ASN A 637 9.58 -3.02 -8.62
N VAL A 638 8.92 -4.15 -8.85
CA VAL A 638 8.90 -4.82 -10.17
C VAL A 638 8.30 -3.90 -11.23
N ILE A 639 7.13 -3.31 -10.98
CA ILE A 639 6.50 -2.36 -11.93
C ILE A 639 7.38 -1.11 -12.12
N GLY A 640 8.00 -0.61 -11.05
CA GLY A 640 8.92 0.52 -11.12
C GLY A 640 10.15 0.22 -11.98
N GLU A 641 10.77 -0.94 -11.79
CA GLU A 641 11.92 -1.39 -12.59
C GLU A 641 11.54 -1.70 -14.03
N ARG A 642 10.35 -2.24 -14.29
CA ARG A 642 9.81 -2.42 -15.65
C ARG A 642 9.80 -1.12 -16.43
N GLN A 643 9.25 -0.05 -15.83
CA GLN A 643 9.25 1.28 -16.44
C GLN A 643 10.64 1.87 -16.57
N ARG A 644 11.48 1.71 -15.54
CA ARG A 644 12.84 2.24 -15.54
C ARG A 644 13.69 1.61 -16.64
N PHE A 645 13.74 0.29 -16.66
CA PHE A 645 14.55 -0.48 -17.61
C PHE A 645 14.00 -0.35 -19.04
N GLY A 646 12.67 -0.40 -19.21
CA GLY A 646 12.03 -0.17 -20.51
C GLY A 646 12.42 1.14 -21.16
N LEU A 647 12.48 2.23 -20.37
CA LEU A 647 12.91 3.52 -20.90
C LEU A 647 14.35 3.46 -21.42
N ARG A 648 15.24 2.77 -20.71
CA ARG A 648 16.65 2.64 -21.11
C ARG A 648 16.81 1.83 -22.39
N VAL A 649 15.99 0.80 -22.57
CA VAL A 649 15.93 0.03 -23.81
C VAL A 649 15.42 0.87 -24.98
N LEU A 650 14.39 1.68 -24.77
CA LEU A 650 13.89 2.63 -25.78
C LEU A 650 14.92 3.71 -26.12
N GLU A 651 15.60 4.27 -25.13
CA GLU A 651 16.64 5.29 -25.31
C GLU A 651 17.86 4.75 -26.06
N ALA A 652 18.14 3.44 -25.95
CA ALA A 652 19.17 2.76 -26.73
C ALA A 652 18.73 2.41 -28.16
N GLY A 653 17.53 2.79 -28.59
CA GLY A 653 17.04 2.64 -29.96
C GLY A 653 16.30 1.34 -30.27
N PHE A 654 16.02 0.50 -29.27
CA PHE A 654 15.23 -0.73 -29.43
C PHE A 654 13.75 -0.48 -29.24
N ASN A 655 12.90 -1.06 -30.10
CA ASN A 655 11.46 -1.08 -29.84
C ASN A 655 11.18 -2.06 -28.70
N VAL A 656 10.23 -1.75 -27.83
CA VAL A 656 9.91 -2.58 -26.67
C VAL A 656 8.49 -3.10 -26.76
N LEU A 657 8.33 -4.42 -26.81
CA LEU A 657 7.08 -5.09 -26.47
C LEU A 657 7.14 -5.53 -25.01
N PHE A 658 6.15 -5.17 -24.22
CA PHE A 658 5.97 -5.67 -22.88
C PHE A 658 4.83 -6.67 -22.86
N ALA A 659 5.06 -7.80 -22.19
CA ALA A 659 4.05 -8.79 -21.88
C ALA A 659 4.15 -9.18 -20.39
N ASP A 660 3.02 -9.37 -19.74
CA ASP A 660 2.96 -10.07 -18.45
C ASP A 660 3.11 -11.58 -18.71
N LEU A 661 3.50 -12.35 -17.68
CA LEU A 661 3.83 -13.78 -17.84
C LEU A 661 2.58 -14.65 -18.12
N ASP A 662 1.41 -14.17 -17.71
CA ASP A 662 0.09 -14.75 -17.96
C ASP A 662 -0.52 -14.34 -19.31
N ALA A 663 0.24 -13.60 -20.15
CA ALA A 663 -0.15 -13.22 -21.51
C ALA A 663 0.43 -14.17 -22.56
N VAL A 664 -0.16 -15.36 -22.69
CA VAL A 664 0.28 -16.42 -23.61
C VAL A 664 0.04 -16.04 -25.07
N PHE A 665 1.07 -16.17 -25.90
CA PHE A 665 0.96 -15.89 -27.34
C PHE A 665 0.43 -17.11 -28.09
N LEU A 666 -0.59 -16.89 -28.91
CA LEU A 666 -1.15 -17.90 -29.82
C LEU A 666 -0.66 -17.72 -31.26
N ARG A 667 -0.17 -16.52 -31.60
CA ARG A 667 0.29 -16.12 -32.94
C ARG A 667 1.42 -15.10 -32.80
N SER A 668 2.20 -14.90 -33.86
CA SER A 668 3.15 -13.79 -33.92
C SER A 668 2.42 -12.46 -33.73
N PRO A 669 2.83 -11.60 -32.76
CA PRO A 669 2.15 -10.33 -32.51
C PRO A 669 2.47 -9.29 -33.61
N GLU A 670 3.44 -9.54 -34.48
CA GLU A 670 3.90 -8.60 -35.50
C GLU A 670 2.77 -7.85 -36.23
N PRO A 671 1.70 -8.51 -36.75
CA PRO A 671 0.64 -7.81 -37.48
C PRO A 671 -0.07 -6.76 -36.64
N LEU A 672 -0.15 -6.96 -35.31
CA LEU A 672 -0.75 -5.98 -34.39
C LEU A 672 0.15 -4.77 -34.16
N LEU A 673 1.46 -4.89 -34.41
CA LEU A 673 2.47 -3.91 -33.99
C LEU A 673 2.90 -2.94 -35.10
N ARG A 674 2.45 -3.17 -36.35
CA ARG A 674 2.87 -2.38 -37.52
C ARG A 674 2.33 -0.96 -37.52
N ASP A 675 1.07 -0.78 -37.15
CA ASP A 675 0.32 0.45 -37.42
C ASP A 675 0.28 1.46 -36.27
N GLY A 676 1.28 1.45 -35.40
CA GLY A 676 1.37 2.41 -34.30
C GLY A 676 2.78 2.62 -33.76
N ASP A 677 2.94 3.72 -33.06
CA ASP A 677 4.12 4.05 -32.28
C ASP A 677 3.95 3.55 -30.83
N ILE A 678 2.72 3.60 -30.31
CA ILE A 678 2.36 3.09 -29.00
C ILE A 678 1.13 2.20 -29.16
N ILE A 679 1.20 0.93 -28.80
CA ILE A 679 0.11 -0.02 -29.05
C ILE A 679 -0.19 -0.74 -27.76
N GLY A 680 -1.45 -0.90 -27.39
CA GLY A 680 -1.78 -1.48 -26.10
C GLY A 680 -3.10 -2.24 -26.11
N GLU A 681 -3.14 -3.28 -25.27
CA GLU A 681 -4.37 -4.00 -24.95
C GLU A 681 -5.41 -3.04 -24.33
N ARG A 682 -6.71 -3.29 -24.60
CA ARG A 682 -7.81 -2.48 -24.06
C ARG A 682 -8.25 -2.94 -22.66
N ILE A 683 -8.57 -1.98 -21.80
CA ILE A 683 -9.27 -2.22 -20.52
C ILE A 683 -10.33 -1.15 -20.23
N TRP A 684 -11.44 -1.54 -19.60
CA TRP A 684 -12.52 -0.63 -19.17
C TRP A 684 -12.49 -0.29 -17.66
N GLY A 685 -11.44 -0.69 -16.94
CA GLY A 685 -11.37 -0.57 -15.48
C GLY A 685 -10.66 0.69 -14.98
N ARG A 686 -9.33 0.70 -15.07
CA ARG A 686 -8.46 1.74 -14.51
C ARG A 686 -7.48 2.23 -15.59
N PRO A 687 -7.04 3.50 -15.55
CA PRO A 687 -7.43 4.53 -14.60
C PRO A 687 -8.76 5.22 -14.95
N ARG A 688 -9.64 5.42 -13.96
CA ARG A 688 -11.04 5.88 -14.15
C ARG A 688 -11.13 7.22 -14.89
N ASN A 689 -10.20 8.14 -14.65
CA ASN A 689 -10.19 9.45 -15.30
C ASN A 689 -9.98 9.35 -16.82
N VAL A 690 -9.16 8.41 -17.27
CA VAL A 690 -8.90 8.16 -18.69
C VAL A 690 -10.05 7.37 -19.30
N VAL A 691 -10.53 6.32 -18.61
CA VAL A 691 -11.71 5.55 -19.05
C VAL A 691 -12.93 6.45 -19.23
N LYS A 692 -13.19 7.40 -18.34
CA LYS A 692 -14.30 8.37 -18.46
C LYS A 692 -14.18 9.25 -19.72
N LYS A 693 -12.96 9.61 -20.11
CA LYS A 693 -12.70 10.48 -21.26
C LYS A 693 -12.72 9.71 -22.58
N TRP A 694 -12.02 8.57 -22.63
CA TRP A 694 -11.77 7.84 -23.86
C TRP A 694 -12.76 6.68 -24.08
N GLY A 695 -13.46 6.24 -23.02
CA GLY A 695 -14.31 5.05 -22.99
C GLY A 695 -13.59 3.77 -22.57
N ALA A 696 -12.26 3.76 -22.64
CA ALA A 696 -11.38 2.68 -22.19
C ALA A 696 -9.98 3.24 -21.85
N ALA A 697 -9.04 2.38 -21.54
CA ALA A 697 -7.64 2.68 -21.28
C ALA A 697 -6.73 1.59 -21.88
N ILE A 698 -5.43 1.87 -21.96
CA ILE A 698 -4.40 0.88 -22.28
C ILE A 698 -4.11 0.04 -21.04
N CYS A 699 -4.14 -1.28 -21.17
CA CYS A 699 -3.57 -2.22 -20.23
C CYS A 699 -2.07 -2.35 -20.45
N THR A 700 -1.29 -2.38 -19.37
CA THR A 700 0.16 -2.61 -19.46
C THR A 700 0.56 -4.07 -19.35
N GLY A 701 -0.38 -5.01 -19.30
CA GLY A 701 -0.08 -6.44 -19.41
C GLY A 701 0.29 -6.87 -20.83
N PHE A 702 -0.10 -6.09 -21.84
CA PHE A 702 0.43 -6.20 -23.19
C PHE A 702 0.46 -4.84 -23.86
N TYR A 703 1.66 -4.29 -24.10
CA TYR A 703 1.83 -3.02 -24.82
C TYR A 703 3.19 -2.90 -25.50
N PHE A 704 3.21 -2.21 -26.63
CA PHE A 704 4.37 -1.97 -27.48
C PHE A 704 4.69 -0.48 -27.57
N LEU A 705 5.99 -0.18 -27.66
CA LEU A 705 6.55 1.15 -27.79
C LEU A 705 7.63 1.13 -28.87
N ARG A 706 7.46 1.96 -29.90
CA ARG A 706 8.50 2.23 -30.89
C ARG A 706 9.55 3.19 -30.31
N ALA A 707 10.83 2.97 -30.60
CA ALA A 707 11.92 3.85 -30.16
C ALA A 707 12.01 5.14 -30.99
N THR A 708 10.97 5.97 -30.93
CA THR A 708 10.97 7.32 -31.52
C THR A 708 11.26 8.36 -30.45
N ALA A 709 11.82 9.51 -30.84
CA ALA A 709 12.05 10.62 -29.91
C ALA A 709 10.76 11.05 -29.18
N ALA A 710 9.63 11.05 -29.88
CA ALA A 710 8.32 11.36 -29.32
C ALA A 710 7.92 10.36 -28.23
N ASN A 711 8.07 9.06 -28.48
CA ASN A 711 7.73 8.02 -27.51
C ASN A 711 8.67 8.01 -26.31
N VAL A 712 9.96 8.23 -26.52
CA VAL A 712 10.93 8.38 -25.43
C VAL A 712 10.52 9.55 -24.53
N ALA A 713 10.08 10.69 -25.11
CA ALA A 713 9.58 11.81 -24.33
C ALA A 713 8.31 11.47 -23.52
N ILE A 714 7.34 10.76 -24.13
CA ILE A 714 6.15 10.27 -23.42
C ILE A 714 6.53 9.33 -22.27
N PHE A 715 7.47 8.42 -22.50
CA PHE A 715 7.87 7.42 -21.52
C PHE A 715 8.77 8.00 -20.41
N ARG A 716 9.56 9.04 -20.69
CA ARG A 716 10.18 9.88 -19.64
C ARG A 716 9.11 10.52 -18.75
N LYS A 717 8.01 10.99 -19.34
CA LYS A 717 6.90 11.56 -18.58
C LYS A 717 6.23 10.52 -17.68
N THR A 718 6.15 9.24 -18.05
CA THR A 718 5.61 8.20 -17.15
C THR A 718 6.44 8.07 -15.88
N GLN A 719 7.77 8.10 -15.97
CA GLN A 719 8.65 8.08 -14.80
C GLN A 719 8.42 9.30 -13.89
N PHE A 720 8.32 10.49 -14.48
CA PHE A 720 8.00 11.70 -13.74
C PHE A 720 6.66 11.58 -13.01
N LEU A 721 5.61 11.12 -13.69
CA LEU A 721 4.28 10.96 -13.09
C LEU A 721 4.26 9.91 -11.97
N ILE A 722 5.01 8.82 -12.12
CA ILE A 722 5.18 7.82 -11.06
C ILE A 722 5.88 8.43 -9.85
N ALA A 723 6.98 9.16 -10.07
CA ALA A 723 7.74 9.82 -9.01
C ALA A 723 6.89 10.86 -8.27
N GLU A 724 6.22 11.76 -9.00
CA GLU A 724 5.32 12.78 -8.48
C GLU A 724 4.19 12.14 -7.65
N LYS A 725 3.56 11.09 -8.19
CA LYS A 725 2.47 10.41 -7.49
C LYS A 725 2.95 9.69 -6.24
N ARG A 726 4.13 9.08 -6.26
CA ARG A 726 4.76 8.47 -5.07
C ARG A 726 5.15 9.51 -4.03
N GLN A 727 5.57 10.70 -4.44
CA GLN A 727 5.83 11.80 -3.50
C GLN A 727 4.55 12.22 -2.78
N LYS A 728 3.44 12.38 -3.52
CA LYS A 728 2.13 12.75 -2.95
C LYS A 728 1.47 11.61 -2.17
N GLN A 729 1.68 10.37 -2.61
CA GLN A 729 1.08 9.16 -2.04
C GLN A 729 2.17 8.09 -1.86
N PRO A 730 2.95 8.12 -0.75
CA PRO A 730 4.08 7.20 -0.56
C PRO A 730 3.70 5.71 -0.52
N ARG A 731 2.43 5.40 -0.22
CA ARG A 731 1.87 4.04 -0.23
C ARG A 731 1.19 3.68 -1.55
N TRP A 732 1.16 4.60 -2.53
CA TRP A 732 0.53 4.34 -3.80
C TRP A 732 1.27 3.22 -4.53
N GLN A 733 0.50 2.23 -4.94
CA GLN A 733 1.04 1.15 -5.73
C GLN A 733 1.38 1.68 -7.12
N ALA A 734 2.69 1.77 -7.43
CA ALA A 734 3.12 2.20 -8.75
C ALA A 734 2.44 1.34 -9.82
N SER A 735 1.86 2.02 -10.79
CA SER A 735 1.15 1.41 -11.90
C SER A 735 1.62 2.10 -13.16
N ASP A 736 2.37 1.36 -13.95
CA ASP A 736 2.69 1.71 -15.33
C ASP A 736 1.41 1.95 -16.14
N GLN A 737 0.36 1.15 -15.90
CA GLN A 737 -0.96 1.35 -16.51
C GLN A 737 -1.50 2.75 -16.22
N TRP A 738 -1.45 3.20 -14.96
CA TRP A 738 -1.85 4.56 -14.62
C TRP A 738 -0.93 5.58 -15.31
N ALA A 739 0.38 5.37 -15.26
CA ALA A 739 1.37 6.34 -15.74
C ALA A 739 1.31 6.56 -17.26
N ILE A 740 1.28 5.49 -18.07
CA ILE A 740 1.24 5.58 -19.54
C ILE A 740 -0.05 6.26 -20.03
N ASN A 741 -1.19 5.88 -19.45
CA ASN A 741 -2.48 6.46 -19.83
C ASN A 741 -2.56 7.94 -19.47
N ASN A 742 -2.05 8.35 -18.31
CA ASN A 742 -2.04 9.77 -17.92
C ASN A 742 -0.98 10.58 -18.69
N ALA A 743 0.17 9.98 -19.03
CA ALA A 743 1.16 10.64 -19.88
C ALA A 743 0.59 10.93 -21.27
N LEU A 744 -0.12 9.97 -21.86
CA LEU A 744 -0.81 10.12 -23.15
C LEU A 744 -1.95 11.14 -23.07
N ASP A 745 -2.81 11.08 -22.04
CA ASP A 745 -3.90 12.05 -21.84
C ASP A 745 -3.38 13.49 -21.73
N GLN A 746 -2.21 13.69 -21.12
CA GLN A 746 -1.55 15.00 -21.05
C GLN A 746 -0.98 15.48 -22.39
N GLN A 747 -0.82 14.62 -23.39
CA GLN A 747 -0.38 15.04 -24.74
C GLN A 747 -1.51 15.55 -25.63
N VAL A 748 -2.75 15.60 -25.12
CA VAL A 748 -3.99 15.92 -25.85
C VAL A 748 -4.20 14.96 -27.03
N VAL A 749 -5.11 14.02 -26.85
CA VAL A 749 -5.39 12.96 -27.82
C VAL A 749 -6.51 13.35 -28.77
N ASP A 750 -6.23 13.25 -30.08
CA ASP A 750 -7.23 13.25 -31.15
C ASP A 750 -7.54 11.84 -31.62
N TRP A 751 -8.80 11.42 -31.47
CA TRP A 751 -9.26 10.10 -31.92
C TRP A 751 -9.65 10.13 -33.40
N SER A 752 -9.16 9.15 -34.17
CA SER A 752 -9.60 8.96 -35.55
C SER A 752 -11.10 8.67 -35.59
N GLY A 753 -11.85 9.41 -36.41
CA GLY A 753 -13.31 9.23 -36.53
C GLY A 753 -14.13 9.86 -35.39
N GLY A 754 -13.52 10.69 -34.53
CA GLY A 754 -14.21 11.53 -33.53
C GLY A 754 -14.96 10.79 -32.42
N SER A 755 -15.00 9.46 -32.49
CA SER A 755 -15.84 8.61 -31.66
C SER A 755 -15.04 8.09 -30.47
N ARG A 756 -15.57 8.28 -29.25
CA ARG A 756 -15.03 7.62 -28.06
C ARG A 756 -15.17 6.11 -28.20
N MET A 757 -14.29 5.36 -27.56
CA MET A 757 -14.45 3.90 -27.43
C MET A 757 -15.76 3.63 -26.70
N LYS A 758 -16.51 2.61 -27.15
CA LYS A 758 -17.74 2.23 -26.45
C LYS A 758 -17.38 1.76 -25.04
N SER A 759 -17.98 2.39 -24.03
CA SER A 759 -17.92 1.87 -22.66
C SER A 759 -18.68 0.55 -22.64
N ASN A 760 -18.07 -0.51 -22.12
CA ASN A 760 -18.71 -1.81 -22.18
C ASN A 760 -19.72 -1.99 -21.04
N ALA A 761 -20.99 -2.24 -21.40
CA ALA A 761 -22.03 -2.71 -20.50
C ALA A 761 -22.30 -4.22 -20.67
N ASP A 762 -21.81 -4.87 -21.74
CA ASP A 762 -22.06 -6.28 -22.02
C ASP A 762 -20.75 -7.09 -22.20
N PHE A 763 -20.62 -8.16 -21.41
CA PHE A 763 -19.46 -9.06 -21.40
C PHE A 763 -19.39 -9.95 -22.64
N GLN A 764 -20.49 -10.19 -23.37
CA GLN A 764 -20.44 -10.96 -24.63
C GLN A 764 -19.91 -10.12 -25.78
N ALA A 765 -20.39 -8.88 -25.93
CA ALA A 765 -19.97 -7.97 -27.00
C ALA A 765 -18.45 -7.75 -27.03
N LYS A 766 -17.78 -7.80 -25.87
CA LYS A 766 -16.32 -7.59 -25.77
C LYS A 766 -15.48 -8.62 -26.53
N TYR A 767 -15.98 -9.85 -26.69
CA TYR A 767 -15.23 -10.93 -27.33
C TYR A 767 -15.34 -10.95 -28.85
N TYR A 768 -16.34 -10.25 -29.37
CA TYR A 768 -16.58 -10.12 -30.80
C TYR A 768 -16.18 -8.74 -31.34
N ASP A 769 -15.88 -7.79 -30.44
CA ASP A 769 -15.30 -6.50 -30.80
C ASP A 769 -13.91 -6.70 -31.42
N ASN A 770 -13.83 -6.47 -32.73
CA ASN A 770 -12.63 -6.53 -33.55
C ASN A 770 -12.09 -5.13 -33.93
N THR A 771 -12.66 -4.07 -33.37
CA THR A 771 -12.34 -2.69 -33.78
C THR A 771 -11.17 -2.15 -32.98
N SER A 772 -10.03 -1.90 -33.63
CA SER A 772 -8.95 -1.08 -33.05
C SER A 772 -9.37 0.39 -33.01
N HIS A 773 -8.92 1.13 -31.99
CA HIS A 773 -9.08 2.58 -31.96
C HIS A 773 -7.73 3.28 -32.06
N VAL A 774 -7.64 4.27 -32.96
CA VAL A 774 -6.41 5.01 -33.22
C VAL A 774 -6.54 6.42 -32.66
N GLY A 775 -5.52 6.85 -31.91
CA GLY A 775 -5.39 8.20 -31.41
C GLY A 775 -4.06 8.83 -31.81
N TYR A 776 -4.04 10.14 -31.93
CA TYR A 776 -2.84 10.92 -32.23
C TYR A 776 -2.61 11.92 -31.11
N THR A 777 -1.38 11.97 -30.60
CA THR A 777 -0.99 12.96 -29.59
C THR A 777 -0.61 14.28 -30.26
N ARG A 778 -1.24 15.40 -29.85
CA ARG A 778 -1.00 16.70 -30.49
C ARG A 778 0.37 17.29 -30.22
N LEU A 779 0.86 17.15 -28.97
CA LEU A 779 2.06 17.87 -28.53
C LEU A 779 3.35 17.27 -29.08
N VAL A 780 3.47 15.94 -29.12
CA VAL A 780 4.71 15.23 -29.56
C VAL A 780 4.51 14.38 -30.82
N ARG A 781 3.31 14.40 -31.42
CA ARG A 781 2.97 13.70 -32.68
C ARG A 781 3.38 12.23 -32.71
N SER A 782 2.78 11.46 -31.81
CA SER A 782 2.88 9.99 -31.75
C SER A 782 1.52 9.36 -32.01
N LYS A 783 1.48 8.32 -32.87
CA LYS A 783 0.27 7.54 -33.19
C LYS A 783 0.15 6.39 -32.19
N PHE A 784 -0.96 6.33 -31.46
CA PHE A 784 -1.23 5.22 -30.57
C PHE A 784 -2.48 4.43 -30.95
N VAL A 785 -2.46 3.12 -30.66
CA VAL A 785 -3.50 2.18 -31.04
C VAL A 785 -3.95 1.40 -29.81
N VAL A 786 -5.25 1.41 -29.54
CA VAL A 786 -5.88 0.57 -28.52
C VAL A 786 -6.48 -0.65 -29.22
N LEU A 787 -5.85 -1.80 -29.01
CA LEU A 787 -6.21 -3.06 -29.65
C LEU A 787 -7.62 -3.53 -29.22
N PRO A 788 -8.33 -4.27 -30.08
CA PRO A 788 -9.58 -4.91 -29.71
C PRO A 788 -9.33 -6.06 -28.74
N HIS A 789 -10.30 -6.30 -27.84
CA HIS A 789 -10.20 -7.37 -26.85
C HIS A 789 -10.23 -8.76 -27.49
N VAL A 790 -10.79 -8.94 -28.70
CA VAL A 790 -10.69 -10.24 -29.41
C VAL A 790 -9.25 -10.55 -29.82
N ALA A 791 -8.42 -9.54 -30.12
CA ALA A 791 -7.03 -9.74 -30.53
C ALA A 791 -6.10 -9.99 -29.34
N VAL A 792 -6.35 -9.31 -28.22
CA VAL A 792 -5.64 -9.50 -26.95
C VAL A 792 -6.69 -9.62 -25.84
N ALA A 793 -7.00 -10.86 -25.47
CA ALA A 793 -8.13 -11.14 -24.59
C ALA A 793 -7.71 -11.14 -23.12
N ARG A 794 -8.27 -10.21 -22.34
CA ARG A 794 -7.95 -10.05 -20.91
C ARG A 794 -8.75 -10.93 -19.95
N SER A 795 -9.77 -11.60 -20.47
CA SER A 795 -10.71 -12.34 -19.64
C SER A 795 -11.11 -13.57 -20.40
N CYS A 796 -10.74 -14.72 -19.92
CA CYS A 796 -11.02 -15.96 -20.61
C CYS A 796 -12.15 -16.71 -19.92
N PRO A 797 -13.04 -17.39 -20.66
CA PRO A 797 -13.95 -18.32 -20.04
C PRO A 797 -13.16 -19.43 -19.35
N VAL A 798 -13.50 -19.75 -18.10
CA VAL A 798 -13.02 -20.96 -17.44
C VAL A 798 -13.93 -22.11 -17.84
N LEU A 799 -13.35 -23.12 -18.49
CA LEU A 799 -14.07 -24.30 -18.97
C LEU A 799 -14.12 -25.38 -17.90
N LYS A 800 -15.32 -25.90 -17.60
CA LYS A 800 -15.51 -27.00 -16.66
C LYS A 800 -14.97 -28.34 -17.18
N TYR A 801 -15.07 -28.57 -18.48
CA TYR A 801 -14.67 -29.82 -19.14
C TYR A 801 -13.31 -29.69 -19.85
N ASN A 802 -12.39 -28.88 -19.30
CA ASN A 802 -11.11 -28.54 -19.94
C ASN A 802 -11.34 -28.04 -21.38
N THR A 803 -10.47 -28.41 -22.33
CA THR A 803 -10.62 -28.07 -23.75
C THR A 803 -11.65 -28.93 -24.50
N THR A 804 -12.17 -29.98 -23.86
CA THR A 804 -13.15 -30.90 -24.46
C THR A 804 -14.51 -30.23 -24.64
N ARG A 805 -15.19 -30.57 -25.74
CA ARG A 805 -16.53 -30.05 -26.03
C ARG A 805 -17.53 -30.51 -24.96
N PRO A 806 -18.25 -29.60 -24.28
CA PRO A 806 -19.28 -29.94 -23.30
C PRO A 806 -20.48 -30.68 -23.93
N PRO A 807 -21.22 -31.50 -23.15
CA PRO A 807 -22.43 -32.14 -23.63
C PRO A 807 -23.49 -31.08 -24.01
N ALA A 808 -24.33 -31.39 -25.02
CA ALA A 808 -25.33 -30.45 -25.52
C ALA A 808 -26.37 -30.03 -24.46
N SER A 809 -26.55 -30.85 -23.42
CA SER A 809 -27.39 -30.54 -22.26
C SER A 809 -26.85 -29.40 -21.40
N ASP A 810 -25.53 -29.21 -21.35
CA ASP A 810 -24.87 -28.14 -20.59
C ASP A 810 -24.71 -26.88 -21.44
N LYS A 811 -25.84 -26.22 -21.73
CA LYS A 811 -25.88 -25.04 -22.62
C LYS A 811 -24.97 -23.90 -22.15
N ALA A 812 -24.77 -23.75 -20.85
CA ALA A 812 -23.92 -22.69 -20.29
C ALA A 812 -22.45 -22.94 -20.59
N GLU A 813 -21.95 -24.15 -20.31
CA GLU A 813 -20.57 -24.52 -20.64
C GLU A 813 -20.36 -24.60 -22.15
N LEU A 814 -21.34 -25.08 -22.93
CA LEU A 814 -21.23 -25.09 -24.39
C LEU A 814 -21.04 -23.68 -24.96
N ARG A 815 -21.69 -22.65 -24.39
CA ARG A 815 -21.45 -21.25 -24.78
C ARG A 815 -20.04 -20.80 -24.42
N LYS A 816 -19.56 -21.09 -23.21
CA LYS A 816 -18.18 -20.78 -22.79
C LYS A 816 -17.15 -21.46 -23.69
N TRP A 817 -17.35 -22.73 -24.01
CA TRP A 817 -16.48 -23.49 -24.91
C TRP A 817 -16.48 -22.90 -26.32
N ARG A 818 -17.64 -22.57 -26.91
CA ARG A 818 -17.71 -21.88 -28.21
C ARG A 818 -16.96 -20.55 -28.20
N LEU A 819 -17.08 -19.80 -27.12
CA LEU A 819 -16.34 -18.56 -26.93
C LEU A 819 -14.83 -18.82 -26.82
N TRP A 820 -14.40 -19.84 -26.08
CA TRP A 820 -12.99 -20.25 -26.02
C TRP A 820 -12.44 -20.58 -27.41
N GLN A 821 -13.18 -21.38 -28.19
CA GLN A 821 -12.82 -21.69 -29.57
C GLN A 821 -12.72 -20.44 -30.45
N HIS A 822 -13.64 -19.48 -30.26
CA HIS A 822 -13.56 -18.19 -30.94
C HIS A 822 -12.27 -17.44 -30.57
N LEU A 823 -11.90 -17.38 -29.30
CA LEU A 823 -10.66 -16.72 -28.88
C LEU A 823 -9.41 -17.44 -29.42
N LEU A 824 -9.33 -18.76 -29.35
CA LEU A 824 -8.23 -19.51 -29.97
C LEU A 824 -8.10 -19.21 -31.47
N LYS A 825 -9.22 -19.08 -32.18
CA LYS A 825 -9.26 -18.77 -33.61
C LYS A 825 -8.85 -17.33 -33.95
N HIS A 826 -9.11 -16.36 -33.08
CA HIS A 826 -8.98 -14.94 -33.44
C HIS A 826 -7.95 -14.14 -32.62
N SER A 827 -7.60 -14.58 -31.41
CA SER A 827 -6.68 -13.88 -30.52
C SER A 827 -5.22 -14.13 -30.90
N PHE A 828 -4.42 -13.08 -30.89
CA PHE A 828 -2.97 -13.21 -30.96
C PHE A 828 -2.38 -13.54 -29.61
N VAL A 829 -2.99 -13.00 -28.55
CA VAL A 829 -2.55 -13.14 -27.17
C VAL A 829 -3.75 -13.39 -26.28
N LEU A 830 -3.60 -14.33 -25.36
CA LEU A 830 -4.55 -14.59 -24.27
C LEU A 830 -3.90 -14.16 -22.96
N HIS A 831 -4.42 -13.08 -22.39
CA HIS A 831 -4.03 -12.55 -21.08
C HIS A 831 -5.12 -12.94 -20.07
N CYS A 832 -5.19 -14.24 -19.79
CA CYS A 832 -6.29 -14.85 -19.04
C CYS A 832 -6.05 -14.76 -17.53
N PHE A 833 -6.97 -14.16 -16.77
CA PHE A 833 -6.91 -14.15 -15.31
C PHE A 833 -7.91 -15.17 -14.71
N PRO A 834 -7.45 -16.25 -14.04
CA PRO A 834 -8.34 -17.23 -13.44
C PRO A 834 -9.08 -16.63 -12.23
N PRO A 835 -10.43 -16.64 -12.19
CA PRO A 835 -11.21 -16.03 -11.12
C PRO A 835 -11.00 -16.67 -9.74
N ASP A 836 -10.60 -17.95 -9.70
CA ASP A 836 -10.41 -18.74 -8.46
C ASP A 836 -8.94 -18.83 -8.01
N SER A 837 -8.03 -18.14 -8.71
CA SER A 837 -6.60 -18.13 -8.35
C SER A 837 -6.27 -17.15 -7.22
N MET A 838 -7.25 -16.40 -6.72
CA MET A 838 -7.02 -15.46 -5.62
C MET A 838 -7.09 -16.25 -4.29
N PRO A 839 -6.19 -16.01 -3.30
CA PRO A 839 -6.14 -16.71 -2.00
C PRO A 839 -7.34 -16.39 -1.08
N CYS A 840 -8.44 -15.94 -1.67
CA CYS A 840 -9.69 -15.65 -1.02
C CYS A 840 -10.50 -16.94 -1.02
N GLY A 841 -10.74 -17.54 0.15
CA GLY A 841 -11.63 -18.69 0.24
C GLY A 841 -12.95 -18.43 -0.49
N MET A 842 -13.57 -19.46 -1.08
CA MET A 842 -14.73 -19.33 -1.98
C MET A 842 -15.92 -18.53 -1.40
N SER A 843 -15.94 -18.30 -0.09
CA SER A 843 -16.95 -17.55 0.65
C SER A 843 -16.72 -16.03 0.74
N VAL A 844 -15.58 -15.50 0.27
CA VAL A 844 -15.22 -14.07 0.43
C VAL A 844 -15.17 -13.40 -0.94
N LYS A 845 -16.00 -12.37 -1.19
CA LYS A 845 -16.00 -11.69 -2.49
C LYS A 845 -14.72 -10.87 -2.68
N HIS A 846 -14.33 -10.72 -3.93
CA HIS A 846 -13.18 -9.91 -4.34
C HIS A 846 -13.25 -8.47 -3.81
N GLY A 847 -12.34 -8.10 -2.90
CA GLY A 847 -12.30 -6.78 -2.26
C GLY A 847 -12.99 -6.71 -0.90
N GLU A 848 -13.53 -7.83 -0.40
CA GLU A 848 -13.98 -7.98 0.98
C GLU A 848 -12.81 -8.27 1.93
N LYS A 849 -13.05 -8.07 3.22
CA LYS A 849 -12.04 -8.16 4.27
C LYS A 849 -11.50 -9.61 4.37
N GLY A 850 -10.19 -9.79 4.19
CA GLY A 850 -9.54 -11.10 4.09
C GLY A 850 -9.16 -11.49 2.65
N CYS A 851 -9.62 -10.73 1.65
CA CYS A 851 -9.33 -10.90 0.23
C CYS A 851 -8.72 -9.60 -0.33
N ASP A 852 -7.52 -9.24 0.12
CA ASP A 852 -6.84 -8.02 -0.32
C ASP A 852 -6.19 -8.20 -1.71
N LYS A 853 -6.73 -7.48 -2.71
CA LYS A 853 -6.19 -7.41 -4.09
C LYS A 853 -4.75 -6.93 -4.16
N SER A 854 -4.26 -6.29 -3.11
CA SER A 854 -3.00 -5.55 -3.10
C SER A 854 -1.75 -6.44 -2.94
N VAL A 855 -1.91 -7.69 -2.48
CA VAL A 855 -0.83 -8.64 -2.11
C VAL A 855 -0.80 -9.93 -2.96
N VAL A 856 -1.68 -10.10 -3.96
CA VAL A 856 -1.84 -11.42 -4.60
C VAL A 856 -0.86 -11.73 -5.74
N MET A 857 -0.40 -10.73 -6.50
CA MET A 857 0.56 -11.01 -7.60
C MET A 857 1.93 -11.34 -7.00
N GLY A 858 2.31 -12.61 -7.10
CA GLY A 858 3.49 -13.20 -6.47
C GLY A 858 3.18 -14.17 -5.33
N HIS A 859 1.93 -14.32 -4.92
CA HIS A 859 1.54 -15.30 -3.92
C HIS A 859 1.56 -16.72 -4.51
N PRO A 860 2.16 -17.72 -3.83
CA PRO A 860 2.26 -19.09 -4.36
C PRO A 860 0.92 -19.69 -4.81
N THR A 861 -0.16 -19.49 -4.05
CA THR A 861 -1.52 -19.97 -4.42
C THR A 861 -2.01 -19.39 -5.74
N HIS A 862 -1.68 -18.14 -6.03
CA HIS A 862 -2.12 -17.47 -7.24
C HIS A 862 -1.35 -17.94 -8.45
N ILE A 863 -0.03 -18.04 -8.32
CA ILE A 863 0.85 -18.62 -9.34
C ILE A 863 0.42 -20.06 -9.64
N HIS A 864 0.19 -20.86 -8.61
CA HIS A 864 -0.33 -22.21 -8.77
C HIS A 864 -1.69 -22.24 -9.49
N GLY A 865 -2.60 -21.32 -9.16
CA GLY A 865 -3.88 -21.20 -9.84
C GLY A 865 -3.76 -20.84 -11.33
N GLU A 866 -2.78 -20.02 -11.70
CA GLU A 866 -2.47 -19.71 -13.11
C GLU A 866 -1.88 -20.92 -13.84
N VAL A 867 -0.92 -21.63 -13.22
CA VAL A 867 -0.36 -22.87 -13.79
C VAL A 867 -1.45 -23.92 -14.03
N VAL A 868 -2.31 -24.16 -13.04
CA VAL A 868 -3.43 -25.11 -13.16
C VAL A 868 -4.42 -24.66 -14.23
N PHE A 869 -4.67 -23.36 -14.36
CA PHE A 869 -5.51 -22.82 -15.42
C PHE A 869 -4.90 -23.12 -16.79
N ASP A 870 -3.62 -22.81 -17.01
CA ASP A 870 -2.93 -23.06 -18.29
C ASP A 870 -2.95 -24.55 -18.66
N GLN A 871 -2.67 -25.43 -17.70
CA GLN A 871 -2.74 -26.88 -17.90
C GLN A 871 -4.15 -27.34 -18.32
N ARG A 872 -5.19 -26.87 -17.63
CA ARG A 872 -6.58 -27.26 -17.92
C ARG A 872 -7.13 -26.66 -19.22
N GLN A 873 -6.65 -25.49 -19.61
CA GLN A 873 -7.09 -24.78 -20.80
C GLN A 873 -6.25 -25.10 -22.06
N GLY A 874 -5.27 -26.00 -21.95
CA GLY A 874 -4.40 -26.36 -23.07
C GLY A 874 -3.45 -25.24 -23.49
N LEU A 875 -3.03 -24.43 -22.52
CA LEU A 875 -2.03 -23.35 -22.66
C LEU A 875 -0.70 -23.69 -21.95
N TRP A 876 -0.52 -24.94 -21.52
CA TRP A 876 0.72 -25.42 -20.94
C TRP A 876 1.56 -26.16 -21.98
N PHE A 877 2.79 -25.74 -22.21
CA PHE A 877 3.66 -26.21 -23.29
C PHE A 877 4.93 -26.91 -22.82
N MET A 878 5.19 -26.89 -21.51
CA MET A 878 6.31 -27.60 -20.89
C MET A 878 5.98 -29.08 -20.73
N LYS A 879 6.97 -29.94 -20.97
CA LYS A 879 6.94 -31.38 -20.70
C LYS A 879 7.02 -31.63 -19.18
N GLU A 880 6.42 -32.71 -18.69
CA GLU A 880 6.61 -33.16 -17.31
C GLU A 880 8.11 -33.43 -17.02
N GLY A 881 8.56 -33.06 -15.82
CA GLY A 881 9.94 -33.23 -15.35
C GLY A 881 10.92 -32.14 -15.81
N TRP A 882 10.40 -31.01 -16.29
CA TRP A 882 11.25 -29.88 -16.69
C TRP A 882 11.93 -29.24 -15.48
N GLU A 883 11.33 -29.36 -14.29
CA GLU A 883 11.82 -28.85 -13.01
C GLU A 883 13.17 -29.46 -12.64
N GLU A 884 13.30 -30.79 -12.76
CA GLU A 884 14.58 -31.48 -12.58
C GLU A 884 15.56 -31.11 -13.70
N ALA A 885 15.07 -31.02 -14.94
CA ALA A 885 15.90 -30.72 -16.10
C ALA A 885 16.53 -29.31 -16.06
N ILE A 886 15.86 -28.33 -15.45
CA ILE A 886 16.42 -26.97 -15.30
C ILE A 886 17.38 -26.86 -14.10
N ALA A 887 17.26 -27.74 -13.10
CA ALA A 887 18.16 -27.77 -11.95
C ALA A 887 19.62 -28.01 -12.40
N THR A 888 19.80 -28.97 -13.30
CA THR A 888 21.08 -29.36 -13.89
C THR A 888 20.91 -29.58 -15.40
N PRO A 889 20.94 -28.50 -16.21
CA PRO A 889 20.68 -28.62 -17.64
C PRO A 889 21.85 -29.33 -18.33
N ALA A 890 21.53 -30.46 -18.97
CA ALA A 890 22.48 -31.22 -19.79
C ALA A 890 22.87 -30.47 -21.07
N ILE A 891 21.99 -29.59 -21.58
CA ILE A 891 22.20 -28.74 -22.74
C ILE A 891 22.40 -27.31 -22.26
N LYS A 892 23.57 -26.72 -22.55
CA LYS A 892 23.91 -25.35 -22.11
C LYS A 892 23.33 -24.25 -23.00
N ASP A 893 23.03 -24.55 -24.27
CA ASP A 893 22.26 -23.63 -25.10
C ASP A 893 20.80 -23.57 -24.63
N PHE A 894 20.35 -22.40 -24.19
CA PHE A 894 19.00 -22.23 -23.63
C PHE A 894 17.91 -22.61 -24.63
N TRP A 895 18.09 -22.31 -25.93
CA TRP A 895 17.06 -22.55 -26.93
C TRP A 895 16.89 -24.02 -27.26
N ALA A 896 18.00 -24.75 -27.40
CA ALA A 896 18.01 -26.20 -27.59
C ALA A 896 17.51 -26.92 -26.33
N TRP A 897 17.88 -26.43 -25.14
CA TRP A 897 17.32 -26.94 -23.90
C TRP A 897 15.80 -26.73 -23.85
N LEU A 898 15.31 -25.51 -24.09
CA LEU A 898 13.88 -25.19 -24.08
C LEU A 898 13.12 -26.07 -25.08
N GLU A 899 13.63 -26.20 -26.31
CA GLU A 899 13.07 -27.11 -27.32
C GLU A 899 12.97 -28.57 -26.85
N SER A 900 13.96 -29.08 -26.12
CA SER A 900 13.92 -30.43 -25.55
C SER A 900 12.85 -30.62 -24.46
N GLN A 901 12.36 -29.51 -23.88
CA GLN A 901 11.31 -29.50 -22.85
C GLN A 901 9.91 -29.22 -23.42
N TYR A 902 9.75 -29.19 -24.75
CA TYR A 902 8.45 -28.97 -25.37
C TYR A 902 7.55 -30.22 -25.28
N ASN A 903 6.28 -30.04 -24.90
CA ASN A 903 5.31 -31.14 -24.86
C ASN A 903 4.60 -31.44 -26.20
N GLY A 904 4.89 -30.67 -27.25
CA GLY A 904 4.32 -30.87 -28.59
C GLY A 904 3.01 -30.12 -28.88
N LEU A 905 2.38 -29.49 -27.88
CA LEU A 905 1.14 -28.72 -28.09
C LEU A 905 1.39 -27.43 -28.85
N VAL A 906 0.67 -27.20 -29.94
CA VAL A 906 0.84 -26.00 -30.77
C VAL A 906 -0.03 -24.85 -30.24
N PRO A 907 0.56 -23.68 -29.92
CA PRO A 907 -0.22 -22.53 -29.46
C PRO A 907 -1.34 -22.15 -30.45
N GLY A 908 -2.53 -21.90 -29.91
CA GLY A 908 -3.71 -21.52 -30.71
C GLY A 908 -4.39 -22.67 -31.46
N ARG A 909 -3.92 -23.92 -31.34
CA ARG A 909 -4.61 -25.11 -31.85
C ARG A 909 -5.25 -25.88 -30.71
N THR A 910 -6.48 -26.37 -30.91
CA THR A 910 -7.08 -27.34 -29.99
C THR A 910 -6.40 -28.69 -30.13
N SER A 911 -6.26 -29.42 -29.02
CA SER A 911 -5.78 -30.81 -28.96
C SER A 911 -6.71 -31.84 -29.63
N SER A 912 -7.56 -31.38 -30.55
CA SER A 912 -8.43 -32.20 -31.38
C SER A 912 -8.44 -31.60 -32.80
N ALA A 913 -7.45 -31.98 -33.58
CA ALA A 913 -7.51 -32.06 -35.03
C ALA A 913 -6.95 -33.44 -35.40
#